data_AF-A0A0D1Z3Y7-F1
#
_entry.id   AF-A0A0D1Z3Y7-F1
#
_cell.length_a   1.000
_cell.length_b   1.000
_cell.length_c   1.000
_cell.angle_alpha   90.00
_cell.angle_beta   90.00
_cell.angle_gamma   90.00
#
_symmetry.space_group_name_H-M   'P 1'
#
loop_
_entity.id
_entity.type
_entity.pdbx_description
1 polymer ?
#
loop_
_entity_poly.entity_id
_entity_poly.type
_entity_poly.pdbx_seq_one_letter_code
_entity_poly.pdbx_strand_id
1 'polypeptide(L)'
;MRTLFALPARLAALVFTASSSLAFSFQQAPSSNLDISQLGRVGVAGDFDAVSLYQWVGQSQSSGSQNGSSSLLSRFPYGTFANLDVSDGMIQAMCPFVLQDGTLAGVVVGGNFTSVGGVESNGVALFNTTTAAIQPLQGLNGSVSALYCDQNSSTVYMGGSFTSGNSSNAIGWRTSNWISLPFDGFNGPVNAITKSPNGTFIFGGSFDGLGNATTPEVRDSQVIPLSSANISATASSTQDGFSDPRNIICKTGSEDGPGNTWLLADNAAGTWTADFEFGFIPTKLRLYNTNEQGRGTKTFRFVAQPINGIMNFSYVDPSSGQEMFCDARCPLPENNKTAQDFRFVNMVGMNSFSIDISEFYGAGAGLAGIELFEDDIYAFAINDFNAGQCAGVSTTSAISTTTGPWEVTPSHQSNSEYLTAQLDGTTTTDSASVVFEPNIVQTGNYSITIFTPGCIGDGTCSTRGRVNITGVMSNPSGTGPSVPISTEIWQTNNYDKYDEIYLGRVDVVSGSFRPSVTLTPSAGQNGPLTVVAQKIRASLQVSTGGLNGLFEYNPNEATASTDFSSSVVDTAGNSLGSTASISALAVENQTIYVAGNFSSNISTSVFAITDKISDLGEGGLNGAVSSMTLNNSVLYFAGSFNGTKDGSTAGLTGVASFNITAGKWVPLGAGINGNADFVVPFLLNTTASNDPEVAIAVSGNFDSINAFGDNQAKAAAGFAIWLPGHANWLENLNVTTIFLQGVLITGTNVPGNPPLFAGQVSSFELAANGSFELTGTGNTIQQFPVSITDTPSQTKTSAKAKRAVVDQSTNGVVAGLFYNDNGLNLTIYGGHFTTTATNGSTITNLAIVNGSDGNAVSGFAAGVDSSSVVAALGTSGTSLFVGGNLTGNVNGREVGGLVMYDLVANDYASPQPASLQGSSATVNAIAPQPSTTLVYVGGDFQSAGSFNCPALCVFDTSRSQWISPGGNDVSGSVTSMSWVSNYQLAIVGNLTVGSNTSTVMIYDTKINSGQFLDINGPAGTLTAITSGSSDGTQYWVGGTNVDGSPLLQKYNGTWTAVEPALGQGSVIQGLQVFTTTQNHGKSDLLNRNLVLMALGSLNVPNFGNASAAIFNGTTWTPYALTGSTTGNGSLRQVFVENPFNFFKSSRRYLAIGFVVLIGLAISLGIIFLLVIAGIFAERYRRKRDGYVPAPQNMPQDKYNNINRVPPEHLFGSMNPNSRPSGPL
;
A
#
# COMPACT_ATOMS: atom_id res chain seq x y z
N MET A 1 37.85 -11.30 -59.80
CA MET A 1 37.37 -9.90 -59.83
C MET A 1 35.94 -9.86 -59.29
N ARG A 2 35.42 -8.68 -58.92
CA ARG A 2 34.10 -8.49 -58.29
C ARG A 2 32.90 -8.87 -59.19
N THR A 3 31.77 -9.26 -58.56
CA THR A 3 30.35 -8.95 -58.94
C THR A 3 29.76 -9.58 -60.23
N LEU A 4 28.45 -9.79 -60.43
CA LEU A 4 27.18 -9.49 -59.69
C LEU A 4 25.98 -10.34 -60.24
N PHE A 5 24.83 -10.31 -59.54
CA PHE A 5 23.44 -10.67 -59.94
C PHE A 5 23.02 -12.12 -60.32
N ALA A 6 22.13 -12.74 -59.52
CA ALA A 6 20.71 -13.05 -59.88
C ALA A 6 19.96 -13.83 -58.77
N LEU A 7 18.64 -13.60 -58.63
CA LEU A 7 17.67 -14.20 -57.68
C LEU A 7 17.14 -15.60 -58.15
N PRO A 8 16.52 -16.47 -57.31
CA PRO A 8 15.29 -16.24 -56.49
C PRO A 8 15.31 -16.81 -55.05
N ALA A 9 14.66 -16.23 -54.04
CA ALA A 9 13.21 -16.04 -53.85
C ALA A 9 12.37 -17.34 -53.86
N ARG A 10 12.55 -18.22 -52.85
CA ARG A 10 11.56 -19.23 -52.39
C ARG A 10 12.00 -19.97 -51.11
N LEU A 11 12.03 -19.29 -49.95
CA LEU A 11 12.10 -19.96 -48.63
C LEU A 11 11.62 -19.06 -47.47
N ALA A 12 10.41 -18.51 -47.57
CA ALA A 12 9.81 -17.65 -46.54
C ALA A 12 8.27 -17.87 -46.47
N ALA A 13 7.87 -19.05 -46.01
CA ALA A 13 6.47 -19.42 -45.82
C ALA A 13 6.32 -20.53 -44.75
N LEU A 14 6.94 -20.31 -43.59
CA LEU A 14 6.73 -21.11 -42.36
C LEU A 14 7.00 -20.22 -41.15
N VAL A 15 6.33 -19.06 -41.15
CA VAL A 15 6.17 -18.27 -39.92
C VAL A 15 5.20 -19.05 -39.04
N PHE A 16 5.68 -19.49 -37.88
CA PHE A 16 4.81 -19.93 -36.80
C PHE A 16 3.86 -18.77 -36.48
N THR A 17 2.58 -18.90 -36.80
CA THR A 17 1.52 -18.15 -36.12
C THR A 17 1.28 -18.78 -34.75
N ALA A 18 2.33 -18.80 -33.93
CA ALA A 18 2.14 -18.84 -32.49
C ALA A 18 1.59 -17.46 -32.13
N SER A 19 0.31 -17.40 -31.75
CA SER A 19 -0.27 -16.22 -31.13
C SER A 19 0.47 -15.99 -29.82
N SER A 20 1.52 -15.17 -29.86
CA SER A 20 2.21 -14.70 -28.67
C SER A 20 1.20 -13.87 -27.87
N SER A 21 0.64 -14.49 -26.82
CA SER A 21 -0.20 -13.81 -25.85
C SER A 21 0.59 -12.64 -25.28
N LEU A 22 0.16 -11.43 -25.62
CA LEU A 22 0.75 -10.20 -25.10
C LEU A 22 0.33 -10.04 -23.64
N ALA A 23 1.07 -10.69 -22.74
CA ALA A 23 0.97 -10.39 -21.32
C ALA A 23 1.45 -8.96 -21.08
N PHE A 24 0.83 -8.25 -20.13
CA PHE A 24 1.36 -6.97 -19.68
C PHE A 24 2.80 -7.15 -19.17
N SER A 25 3.73 -6.35 -19.70
CA SER A 25 5.15 -6.44 -19.39
C SER A 25 5.64 -5.14 -18.76
N PHE A 26 6.28 -5.21 -17.61
CA PHE A 26 6.94 -4.05 -17.02
C PHE A 26 8.06 -3.56 -17.94
N GLN A 27 8.12 -2.25 -18.17
CA GLN A 27 9.22 -1.63 -18.91
C GLN A 27 10.44 -1.48 -17.99
N GLN A 28 11.60 -1.98 -18.42
CA GLN A 28 12.84 -1.78 -17.67
C GLN A 28 13.21 -0.29 -17.65
N ALA A 29 13.63 0.21 -16.49
CA ALA A 29 14.13 1.57 -16.32
C ALA A 29 15.47 1.75 -17.08
N PRO A 30 15.81 2.99 -17.49
CA PRO A 30 17.12 3.28 -18.06
C PRO A 30 18.25 2.91 -17.09
N SER A 31 19.27 2.18 -17.56
CA SER A 31 20.42 1.82 -16.72
C SER A 31 21.12 3.07 -16.17
N SER A 32 21.47 3.01 -14.88
CA SER A 32 22.29 4.03 -14.20
C SER A 32 23.68 4.21 -14.83
N ASN A 33 24.20 3.16 -15.49
CA ASN A 33 25.53 3.09 -16.10
C ASN A 33 26.69 3.49 -15.16
N LEU A 34 26.55 3.37 -13.84
CA LEU A 34 27.61 3.69 -12.87
C LEU A 34 28.85 2.81 -13.08
N ASP A 35 30.06 3.40 -13.00
CA ASP A 35 31.32 2.66 -12.92
C ASP A 35 31.84 2.70 -11.47
N ILE A 36 31.60 1.62 -10.73
CA ILE A 36 32.15 1.41 -9.37
C ILE A 36 33.45 0.60 -9.37
N SER A 37 33.95 0.18 -10.54
CA SER A 37 35.05 -0.80 -10.66
C SER A 37 36.39 -0.33 -10.06
N GLN A 38 36.59 0.98 -9.91
CA GLN A 38 37.80 1.57 -9.34
C GLN A 38 37.66 1.91 -7.85
N LEU A 39 36.48 1.74 -7.26
CA LEU A 39 36.18 2.16 -5.88
C LEU A 39 36.51 1.09 -4.84
N GLY A 40 36.62 -0.17 -5.26
CA GLY A 40 36.64 -1.32 -4.35
C GLY A 40 35.21 -1.66 -3.92
N ARG A 41 35.02 -2.05 -2.66
CA ARG A 41 33.70 -2.15 -2.02
C ARG A 41 33.04 -0.77 -1.92
N VAL A 42 31.72 -0.73 -2.08
CA VAL A 42 30.90 0.49 -2.07
C VAL A 42 29.71 0.29 -1.15
N GLY A 43 29.72 0.92 0.01
CA GLY A 43 28.60 0.96 0.93
C GLY A 43 27.76 2.21 0.77
N VAL A 44 26.47 2.10 1.05
CA VAL A 44 25.54 3.22 1.16
C VAL A 44 24.86 3.15 2.53
N ALA A 45 24.78 4.28 3.23
CA ALA A 45 24.21 4.39 4.57
C ALA A 45 23.07 5.43 4.63
N GLY A 46 22.14 5.24 5.57
CA GLY A 46 20.99 6.10 5.80
C GLY A 46 20.05 5.60 6.91
N ASP A 47 18.82 6.11 6.86
CA ASP A 47 17.75 5.87 7.82
C ASP A 47 16.61 5.12 7.08
N PHE A 48 16.62 3.78 7.16
CA PHE A 48 15.71 2.87 6.46
C PHE A 48 15.82 1.43 7.00
N ASP A 49 14.75 0.65 6.82
CA ASP A 49 14.67 -0.79 7.14
C ASP A 49 14.83 -1.66 5.87
N ALA A 50 14.52 -1.12 4.70
CA ALA A 50 14.58 -1.85 3.43
C ALA A 50 14.89 -0.96 2.21
N VAL A 51 15.42 -1.56 1.15
CA VAL A 51 15.89 -0.86 -0.06
C VAL A 51 15.63 -1.64 -1.35
N SER A 52 15.32 -0.91 -2.43
CA SER A 52 15.36 -1.40 -3.82
C SER A 52 16.17 -0.47 -4.71
N LEU A 53 16.81 -1.02 -5.73
CA LEU A 53 17.23 -0.20 -6.87
C LEU A 53 16.06 0.09 -7.81
N TYR A 54 16.08 1.26 -8.44
CA TYR A 54 15.13 1.60 -9.51
C TYR A 54 15.56 0.92 -10.82
N GLN A 55 14.89 -0.16 -11.15
CA GLN A 55 15.15 -1.06 -12.28
C GLN A 55 13.97 -1.14 -13.27
N TRP A 56 12.76 -0.70 -12.90
CA TRP A 56 11.53 -0.82 -13.68
C TRP A 56 10.64 0.42 -13.54
N VAL A 57 10.02 0.83 -14.65
CA VAL A 57 9.04 1.92 -14.67
C VAL A 57 7.82 1.52 -13.84
N GLY A 58 7.38 2.41 -12.95
CA GLY A 58 6.27 2.18 -12.03
C GLY A 58 6.67 1.70 -10.63
N GLN A 59 7.95 1.40 -10.36
CA GLN A 59 8.42 1.26 -8.98
C GLN A 59 8.26 2.58 -8.22
N SER A 60 7.70 2.52 -7.01
CA SER A 60 7.44 3.67 -6.14
C SER A 60 7.98 3.42 -4.74
N GLN A 61 8.42 4.47 -4.04
CA GLN A 61 8.84 4.38 -2.64
C GLN A 61 7.66 4.42 -1.65
N SER A 62 6.48 4.85 -2.10
CA SER A 62 5.30 5.05 -1.26
C SER A 62 4.81 3.77 -0.60
N SER A 63 4.74 3.79 0.73
CA SER A 63 3.93 2.85 1.51
C SER A 63 2.46 2.90 1.09
N GLY A 64 1.77 1.76 1.08
CA GLY A 64 0.34 1.66 0.77
C GLY A 64 -0.51 2.57 1.67
N SER A 65 -1.63 3.05 1.13
CA SER A 65 -2.49 4.01 1.85
C SER A 65 -3.25 3.34 3.00
N GLN A 66 -3.05 3.83 4.23
CA GLN A 66 -3.75 3.34 5.44
C GLN A 66 -5.22 3.81 5.53
N ASN A 67 -5.74 4.49 4.51
CA ASN A 67 -7.09 5.04 4.46
C ASN A 67 -8.16 4.04 3.95
N GLY A 68 -7.88 2.73 3.97
CA GLY A 68 -8.82 1.69 3.50
C GLY A 68 -8.81 1.43 1.98
N SER A 69 -8.12 2.27 1.20
CA SER A 69 -7.85 2.00 -0.22
C SER A 69 -7.00 0.74 -0.40
N SER A 70 -7.27 -0.07 -1.42
CA SER A 70 -6.47 -1.24 -1.78
C SER A 70 -5.90 -1.09 -3.19
N SER A 71 -4.72 -1.63 -3.45
CA SER A 71 -4.13 -1.66 -4.78
C SER A 71 -4.45 -2.97 -5.49
N LEU A 72 -4.68 -2.91 -6.80
CA LEU A 72 -4.50 -4.04 -7.68
C LEU A 72 -3.00 -4.22 -7.94
N LEU A 73 -2.50 -5.41 -7.65
CA LEU A 73 -1.07 -5.71 -7.59
C LEU A 73 -0.68 -6.78 -8.62
N SER A 74 0.53 -6.64 -9.13
CA SER A 74 1.29 -7.72 -9.78
C SER A 74 2.68 -7.77 -9.16
N ARG A 75 3.64 -8.47 -9.77
CA ARG A 75 5.02 -8.56 -9.28
C ARG A 75 6.01 -8.29 -10.40
N PHE A 76 7.02 -7.49 -10.10
CA PHE A 76 8.16 -7.30 -10.98
C PHE A 76 8.97 -8.60 -11.12
N PRO A 77 9.79 -8.77 -12.17
CA PRO A 77 10.53 -10.02 -12.43
C PRO A 77 11.47 -10.51 -11.32
N TYR A 78 11.86 -9.65 -10.37
CA TYR A 78 12.69 -9.98 -9.20
C TYR A 78 11.88 -10.22 -7.91
N GLY A 79 10.55 -10.25 -7.98
CA GLY A 79 9.67 -10.76 -6.92
C GLY A 79 8.89 -9.71 -6.13
N THR A 80 9.37 -8.47 -6.03
CA THR A 80 8.63 -7.39 -5.34
C THR A 80 7.30 -7.07 -6.03
N PHE A 81 6.35 -6.54 -5.26
CA PHE A 81 5.03 -6.14 -5.74
C PHE A 81 5.08 -4.83 -6.52
N ALA A 82 4.20 -4.74 -7.51
CA ALA A 82 3.99 -3.59 -8.37
C ALA A 82 2.52 -3.16 -8.26
N ASN A 83 2.27 -1.89 -7.94
CA ASN A 83 0.94 -1.30 -8.04
C ASN A 83 0.59 -1.15 -9.53
N LEU A 84 -0.51 -1.77 -9.96
CA LEU A 84 -1.07 -1.60 -11.31
C LEU A 84 -2.08 -0.46 -11.31
N ASP A 85 -3.03 -0.51 -10.38
CA ASP A 85 -4.08 0.47 -10.15
C ASP A 85 -4.38 0.57 -8.65
N VAL A 86 -4.99 1.68 -8.23
CA VAL A 86 -5.48 1.87 -6.86
C VAL A 86 -7.01 1.94 -6.87
N SER A 87 -7.63 1.32 -5.86
CA SER A 87 -9.05 1.40 -5.57
C SER A 87 -9.28 2.13 -4.24
N ASP A 88 -10.39 2.85 -4.13
CA ASP A 88 -10.76 3.65 -2.95
C ASP A 88 -11.31 2.84 -1.76
N GLY A 89 -11.52 1.53 -1.96
CA GLY A 89 -11.86 0.55 -0.93
C GLY A 89 -11.05 -0.73 -1.08
N MET A 90 -11.50 -1.81 -0.45
CA MET A 90 -10.88 -3.13 -0.55
C MET A 90 -11.38 -3.89 -1.78
N ILE A 91 -10.46 -4.44 -2.58
CA ILE A 91 -10.73 -5.53 -3.51
C ILE A 91 -10.64 -6.84 -2.72
N GLN A 92 -11.74 -7.58 -2.66
CA GLN A 92 -11.92 -8.78 -1.81
C GLN A 92 -11.91 -10.08 -2.63
N ALA A 93 -12.39 -10.04 -3.87
CA ALA A 93 -12.46 -11.20 -4.76
C ALA A 93 -11.87 -10.87 -6.15
N MET A 94 -11.25 -11.87 -6.78
CA MET A 94 -10.80 -11.78 -8.17
C MET A 94 -10.96 -13.12 -8.89
N CYS A 95 -11.52 -13.11 -10.11
CA CYS A 95 -11.52 -14.31 -10.96
C CYS A 95 -11.12 -14.01 -12.42
N PRO A 96 -10.28 -14.87 -13.05
CA PRO A 96 -9.94 -14.73 -14.47
C PRO A 96 -11.16 -15.13 -15.31
N PHE A 97 -11.69 -14.17 -16.08
CA PHE A 97 -12.85 -14.41 -16.94
C PHE A 97 -12.41 -14.94 -18.29
N VAL A 98 -12.30 -16.28 -18.36
CA VAL A 98 -12.04 -17.02 -19.59
C VAL A 98 -13.36 -17.39 -20.24
N LEU A 99 -13.51 -17.09 -21.53
CA LEU A 99 -14.67 -17.41 -22.34
C LEU A 99 -14.65 -18.88 -22.79
N GLN A 100 -15.79 -19.38 -23.28
CA GLN A 100 -15.96 -20.77 -23.73
C GLN A 100 -14.99 -21.19 -24.85
N ASP A 101 -14.50 -20.25 -25.66
CA ASP A 101 -13.51 -20.46 -26.72
C ASP A 101 -12.05 -20.52 -26.20
N GLY A 102 -11.83 -20.26 -24.91
CA GLY A 102 -10.51 -20.16 -24.27
C GLY A 102 -9.91 -18.75 -24.24
N THR A 103 -10.61 -17.74 -24.78
CA THR A 103 -10.14 -16.35 -24.76
C THR A 103 -10.26 -15.75 -23.35
N LEU A 104 -9.16 -15.21 -22.82
CA LEU A 104 -9.19 -14.40 -21.59
C LEU A 104 -9.78 -13.02 -21.91
N ALA A 105 -10.97 -12.73 -21.43
CA ALA A 105 -11.62 -11.42 -21.58
C ALA A 105 -11.09 -10.38 -20.57
N GLY A 106 -10.56 -10.83 -19.44
CA GLY A 106 -9.93 -10.01 -18.40
C GLY A 106 -9.95 -10.71 -17.04
N VAL A 107 -9.69 -9.97 -15.97
CA VAL A 107 -9.90 -10.41 -14.59
C VAL A 107 -11.02 -9.57 -13.98
N VAL A 108 -12.09 -10.21 -13.51
CA VAL A 108 -13.13 -9.51 -12.74
C VAL A 108 -12.59 -9.30 -11.34
N VAL A 109 -12.68 -8.06 -10.87
CA VAL A 109 -12.33 -7.64 -9.50
C VAL A 109 -13.60 -7.22 -8.78
N GLY A 110 -13.78 -7.68 -7.55
CA GLY A 110 -14.95 -7.41 -6.71
C GLY A 110 -14.52 -6.99 -5.31
N GLY A 111 -15.28 -6.11 -4.67
CA GLY A 111 -15.01 -5.66 -3.31
C GLY A 111 -15.98 -4.58 -2.82
N ASN A 112 -15.55 -3.74 -1.88
CA ASN A 112 -16.35 -2.62 -1.35
C ASN A 112 -15.89 -1.23 -1.83
N PHE A 113 -15.10 -1.19 -2.91
CA PHE A 113 -14.68 0.03 -3.59
C PHE A 113 -15.83 0.67 -4.39
N THR A 114 -15.74 1.98 -4.64
CA THR A 114 -16.59 2.71 -5.59
C THR A 114 -15.82 3.18 -6.83
N SER A 115 -14.49 3.03 -6.82
CA SER A 115 -13.60 3.42 -7.91
C SER A 115 -12.38 2.51 -7.97
N VAL A 116 -11.94 2.13 -9.17
CA VAL A 116 -10.65 1.47 -9.43
C VAL A 116 -9.94 2.18 -10.57
N GLY A 117 -8.65 2.50 -10.41
CA GLY A 117 -7.87 3.24 -11.43
C GLY A 117 -8.41 4.64 -11.73
N GLY A 118 -9.16 5.23 -10.78
CA GLY A 118 -9.90 6.49 -10.97
C GLY A 118 -11.17 6.37 -11.81
N VAL A 119 -11.64 5.15 -12.10
CA VAL A 119 -12.87 4.88 -12.86
C VAL A 119 -13.99 4.43 -11.91
N GLU A 120 -15.10 5.18 -11.89
CA GLU A 120 -16.32 4.85 -11.14
C GLU A 120 -16.78 3.41 -11.44
N SER A 121 -16.71 2.56 -10.41
CA SER A 121 -16.94 1.12 -10.47
C SER A 121 -17.49 0.67 -9.13
N ASN A 122 -18.82 0.68 -8.96
CA ASN A 122 -19.45 0.35 -7.69
C ASN A 122 -19.40 -1.17 -7.43
N GLY A 123 -18.55 -1.58 -6.49
CA GLY A 123 -18.37 -2.96 -6.03
C GLY A 123 -17.68 -3.91 -6.99
N VAL A 124 -17.68 -3.65 -8.31
CA VAL A 124 -17.14 -4.57 -9.33
C VAL A 124 -16.62 -3.88 -10.59
N ALA A 125 -15.49 -4.37 -11.11
CA ALA A 125 -14.90 -3.96 -12.39
C ALA A 125 -14.25 -5.13 -13.15
N LEU A 126 -13.89 -4.89 -14.42
CA LEU A 126 -13.11 -5.82 -15.26
C LEU A 126 -11.75 -5.19 -15.59
N PHE A 127 -10.67 -5.84 -15.16
CA PHE A 127 -9.29 -5.44 -15.49
C PHE A 127 -8.82 -6.13 -16.78
N ASN A 128 -8.37 -5.33 -17.75
CA ASN A 128 -7.80 -5.81 -19.00
C ASN A 128 -6.29 -6.11 -18.83
N THR A 129 -5.93 -7.39 -18.89
CA THR A 129 -4.54 -7.86 -18.67
C THR A 129 -3.58 -7.59 -19.83
N THR A 130 -4.06 -7.05 -20.96
CA THR A 130 -3.20 -6.64 -22.09
C THR A 130 -2.87 -5.15 -22.02
N THR A 131 -3.85 -4.32 -21.67
CA THR A 131 -3.72 -2.85 -21.68
C THR A 131 -3.53 -2.24 -20.29
N ALA A 132 -3.65 -3.04 -19.22
CA ALA A 132 -3.73 -2.58 -17.83
C ALA A 132 -4.78 -1.47 -17.65
N ALA A 133 -5.98 -1.69 -18.20
CA ALA A 133 -7.08 -0.72 -18.14
C ALA A 133 -8.29 -1.30 -17.38
N ILE A 134 -8.96 -0.45 -16.60
CA ILE A 134 -10.20 -0.76 -15.90
C ILE A 134 -11.40 -0.50 -16.81
N GLN A 135 -12.31 -1.46 -16.89
CA GLN A 135 -13.65 -1.32 -17.47
C GLN A 135 -14.70 -1.48 -16.36
N PRO A 136 -15.58 -0.49 -16.13
CA PRO A 136 -16.57 -0.56 -15.08
C PRO A 136 -17.74 -1.48 -15.46
N LEU A 137 -18.27 -2.24 -14.51
CA LEU A 137 -19.48 -3.05 -14.69
C LEU A 137 -20.67 -2.34 -14.02
N GLN A 138 -21.24 -1.39 -14.76
CA GLN A 138 -22.33 -0.53 -14.30
C GLN A 138 -23.65 -1.30 -14.10
N GLY A 139 -24.41 -0.95 -13.04
CA GLY A 139 -25.72 -1.55 -12.73
C GLY A 139 -25.79 -2.37 -11.44
N LEU A 140 -24.71 -2.43 -10.67
CA LEU A 140 -24.66 -2.95 -9.29
C LEU A 140 -24.43 -1.77 -8.33
N ASN A 141 -25.09 -1.79 -7.17
CA ASN A 141 -24.85 -0.86 -6.07
C ASN A 141 -24.68 -1.66 -4.77
N GLY A 142 -23.58 -1.45 -4.05
CA GLY A 142 -23.14 -2.24 -2.90
C GLY A 142 -21.76 -2.88 -3.10
N SER A 143 -21.45 -3.92 -2.32
CA SER A 143 -20.15 -4.60 -2.31
C SER A 143 -20.22 -6.04 -2.84
N VAL A 144 -19.13 -6.52 -3.46
CA VAL A 144 -19.02 -7.87 -4.04
C VAL A 144 -17.90 -8.66 -3.34
N SER A 145 -18.28 -9.47 -2.35
CA SER A 145 -17.36 -10.30 -1.56
C SER A 145 -16.92 -11.58 -2.26
N ALA A 146 -17.70 -12.09 -3.22
CA ALA A 146 -17.53 -13.40 -3.85
C ALA A 146 -17.68 -13.34 -5.38
N LEU A 147 -16.80 -14.06 -6.09
CA LEU A 147 -16.82 -14.18 -7.54
C LEU A 147 -16.53 -15.61 -7.99
N TYR A 148 -17.31 -16.10 -8.95
CA TYR A 148 -17.01 -17.34 -9.68
C TYR A 148 -17.14 -17.13 -11.20
N CYS A 149 -16.03 -17.17 -11.91
CA CYS A 149 -15.97 -17.07 -13.37
C CYS A 149 -16.14 -18.47 -14.01
N ASP A 150 -17.32 -18.79 -14.52
CA ASP A 150 -17.58 -20.07 -15.19
C ASP A 150 -17.29 -20.02 -16.69
N GLN A 151 -16.21 -20.68 -17.11
CA GLN A 151 -15.80 -20.76 -18.51
C GLN A 151 -16.86 -21.44 -19.40
N ASN A 152 -17.51 -22.49 -18.90
CA ASN A 152 -18.42 -23.32 -19.70
C ASN A 152 -19.64 -22.53 -20.20
N SER A 153 -20.22 -21.67 -19.37
CA SER A 153 -21.35 -20.80 -19.72
C SER A 153 -20.94 -19.36 -20.08
N SER A 154 -19.65 -19.03 -20.00
CA SER A 154 -19.12 -17.66 -20.10
C SER A 154 -19.84 -16.68 -19.16
N THR A 155 -20.15 -17.12 -17.95
CA THR A 155 -20.92 -16.36 -16.95
C THR A 155 -20.08 -16.11 -15.72
N VAL A 156 -20.12 -14.89 -15.20
CA VAL A 156 -19.59 -14.53 -13.89
C VAL A 156 -20.74 -14.57 -12.90
N TYR A 157 -20.65 -15.42 -11.88
CA TYR A 157 -21.56 -15.41 -10.74
C TYR A 157 -20.95 -14.52 -9.65
N MET A 158 -21.72 -13.56 -9.16
CA MET A 158 -21.29 -12.58 -8.17
C MET A 158 -22.13 -12.72 -6.91
N GLY A 159 -21.49 -12.56 -5.75
CA GLY A 159 -22.10 -12.59 -4.43
C GLY A 159 -21.53 -11.50 -3.53
N GLY A 160 -22.35 -10.91 -2.67
CA GLY A 160 -21.92 -9.85 -1.77
C GLY A 160 -23.08 -9.23 -1.00
N SER A 161 -22.94 -7.96 -0.62
CA SER A 161 -24.02 -7.14 -0.05
C SER A 161 -24.38 -6.04 -1.06
N PHE A 162 -25.30 -6.36 -1.99
CA PHE A 162 -25.61 -5.48 -3.12
C PHE A 162 -27.04 -5.60 -3.62
N THR A 163 -27.49 -4.61 -4.39
CA THR A 163 -28.72 -4.66 -5.18
C THR A 163 -28.43 -4.41 -6.66
N SER A 164 -29.13 -5.13 -7.55
CA SER A 164 -29.04 -4.94 -9.00
C SER A 164 -30.33 -5.37 -9.68
N GLY A 165 -31.05 -4.40 -10.25
CA GLY A 165 -32.41 -4.62 -10.76
C GLY A 165 -33.34 -5.13 -9.65
N ASN A 166 -33.96 -6.29 -9.88
CA ASN A 166 -34.80 -6.97 -8.88
C ASN A 166 -34.02 -7.97 -7.99
N SER A 167 -32.72 -8.16 -8.21
CA SER A 167 -31.91 -9.18 -7.53
C SER A 167 -31.13 -8.58 -6.36
N SER A 168 -31.09 -9.27 -5.23
CA SER A 168 -30.31 -8.89 -4.03
C SER A 168 -29.20 -9.89 -3.73
N ASN A 169 -28.00 -9.41 -3.40
CA ASN A 169 -26.87 -10.17 -2.85
C ASN A 169 -26.26 -11.29 -3.73
N ALA A 170 -26.92 -11.72 -4.80
CA ALA A 170 -26.38 -12.59 -5.84
C ALA A 170 -26.95 -12.25 -7.22
N ILE A 171 -26.10 -12.32 -8.26
CA ILE A 171 -26.47 -12.10 -9.67
C ILE A 171 -25.50 -12.80 -10.63
N GLY A 172 -25.94 -13.06 -11.86
CA GLY A 172 -25.07 -13.47 -12.97
C GLY A 172 -24.73 -12.30 -13.90
N TRP A 173 -23.59 -12.38 -14.59
CA TRP A 173 -23.22 -11.46 -15.66
C TRP A 173 -22.62 -12.21 -16.85
N ARG A 174 -23.09 -11.90 -18.07
CA ARG A 174 -22.64 -12.53 -19.32
C ARG A 174 -22.63 -11.51 -20.44
N THR A 175 -21.48 -11.35 -21.10
CA THR A 175 -21.33 -10.51 -22.32
C THR A 175 -22.05 -9.15 -22.21
N SER A 176 -21.67 -8.36 -21.21
CA SER A 176 -22.23 -7.03 -20.90
C SER A 176 -23.70 -6.98 -20.46
N ASN A 177 -24.34 -8.12 -20.16
CA ASN A 177 -25.71 -8.17 -19.65
C ASN A 177 -25.75 -8.80 -18.25
N TRP A 178 -26.51 -8.16 -17.35
CA TRP A 178 -26.90 -8.75 -16.07
C TRP A 178 -27.94 -9.85 -16.27
N ILE A 179 -27.86 -10.89 -15.46
CA ILE A 179 -28.75 -12.06 -15.46
C ILE A 179 -29.29 -12.22 -14.05
N SER A 180 -30.56 -11.88 -13.84
CA SER A 180 -31.30 -12.30 -12.65
C SER A 180 -31.29 -13.82 -12.56
N LEU A 181 -30.94 -14.33 -11.37
CA LEU A 181 -31.05 -15.75 -11.06
C LEU A 181 -32.53 -16.09 -10.81
N PRO A 182 -33.00 -17.33 -11.05
CA PRO A 182 -34.43 -17.69 -10.99
C PRO A 182 -35.05 -17.69 -9.58
N PHE A 183 -34.38 -17.04 -8.62
CA PHE A 183 -34.74 -16.88 -7.21
C PHE A 183 -34.52 -15.43 -6.71
N ASP A 184 -34.13 -14.51 -7.60
CA ASP A 184 -33.85 -13.09 -7.33
C ASP A 184 -32.81 -12.84 -6.21
N GLY A 185 -31.91 -13.81 -5.99
CA GLY A 185 -30.81 -13.70 -5.06
C GLY A 185 -31.18 -14.08 -3.62
N PHE A 186 -30.61 -13.41 -2.62
CA PHE A 186 -30.74 -13.78 -1.21
C PHE A 186 -31.13 -12.61 -0.33
N ASN A 187 -31.76 -12.93 0.80
CA ASN A 187 -32.20 -11.93 1.77
C ASN A 187 -31.02 -11.31 2.56
N GLY A 188 -29.92 -12.05 2.76
CA GLY A 188 -28.66 -11.56 3.34
C GLY A 188 -27.43 -11.77 2.44
N PRO A 189 -26.24 -11.29 2.86
CA PRO A 189 -25.05 -11.23 2.02
C PRO A 189 -24.43 -12.59 1.70
N VAL A 190 -23.81 -12.69 0.52
CA VAL A 190 -23.06 -13.87 0.06
C VAL A 190 -21.55 -13.60 0.14
N ASN A 191 -20.82 -14.44 0.88
CA ASN A 191 -19.37 -14.28 1.09
C ASN A 191 -18.53 -15.26 0.27
N ALA A 192 -19.11 -16.38 -0.18
CA ALA A 192 -18.42 -17.40 -0.94
C ALA A 192 -19.30 -17.98 -2.05
N ILE A 193 -18.69 -18.26 -3.20
CA ILE A 193 -19.31 -19.02 -4.30
C ILE A 193 -18.30 -20.05 -4.77
N THR A 194 -18.74 -21.31 -4.91
CA THR A 194 -17.96 -22.35 -5.60
C THR A 194 -18.85 -23.16 -6.54
N LYS A 195 -18.24 -24.03 -7.34
CA LYS A 195 -18.94 -24.96 -8.22
C LYS A 195 -18.66 -26.38 -7.79
N SER A 196 -19.72 -27.17 -7.60
CA SER A 196 -19.60 -28.58 -7.27
C SER A 196 -19.06 -29.38 -8.47
N PRO A 197 -18.47 -30.57 -8.24
CA PRO A 197 -18.08 -31.48 -9.32
C PRO A 197 -19.26 -31.93 -10.20
N ASN A 198 -20.49 -31.86 -9.69
CA ASN A 198 -21.72 -32.20 -10.42
C ASN A 198 -22.21 -31.05 -11.34
N GLY A 199 -21.56 -29.89 -11.28
CA GLY A 199 -21.87 -28.74 -12.13
C GLY A 199 -22.89 -27.75 -11.54
N THR A 200 -23.41 -28.01 -10.35
CA THR A 200 -24.20 -27.06 -9.54
C THR A 200 -23.29 -25.99 -8.93
N PHE A 201 -23.85 -24.82 -8.62
CA PHE A 201 -23.17 -23.75 -7.89
C PHE A 201 -23.59 -23.75 -6.43
N ILE A 202 -22.66 -23.54 -5.52
CA ILE A 202 -22.91 -23.47 -4.09
C ILE A 202 -22.62 -22.04 -3.63
N PHE A 203 -23.64 -21.40 -3.06
CA PHE A 203 -23.55 -20.10 -2.44
C PHE A 203 -23.41 -20.27 -0.93
N GLY A 204 -22.48 -19.52 -0.33
CA GLY A 204 -22.24 -19.47 1.11
C GLY A 204 -22.28 -18.03 1.61
N GLY A 205 -23.01 -17.77 2.70
CA GLY A 205 -23.13 -16.43 3.25
C GLY A 205 -23.87 -16.37 4.58
N SER A 206 -24.55 -15.26 4.81
CA SER A 206 -25.38 -14.99 5.99
C SER A 206 -26.84 -14.78 5.55
N PHE A 207 -27.51 -15.83 5.07
CA PHE A 207 -28.88 -15.77 4.56
C PHE A 207 -29.72 -16.96 5.02
N ASP A 208 -31.04 -16.77 5.14
CA ASP A 208 -32.02 -17.81 5.48
C ASP A 208 -33.26 -17.79 4.56
N GLY A 209 -33.19 -17.02 3.46
CA GLY A 209 -34.27 -16.85 2.49
C GLY A 209 -33.78 -16.40 1.12
N LEU A 210 -34.55 -16.78 0.09
CA LEU A 210 -34.38 -16.34 -1.30
C LEU A 210 -35.00 -14.94 -1.49
N GLY A 211 -34.43 -14.14 -2.41
CA GLY A 211 -34.81 -12.75 -2.64
C GLY A 211 -36.29 -12.58 -3.06
N ASN A 212 -36.82 -13.54 -3.81
CA ASN A 212 -38.23 -13.53 -4.22
C ASN A 212 -39.26 -13.71 -3.08
N ALA A 213 -38.82 -13.96 -1.83
CA ALA A 213 -39.69 -14.11 -0.66
C ALA A 213 -39.75 -12.86 0.26
N THR A 214 -38.98 -11.81 0.00
CA THR A 214 -38.68 -10.75 0.98
C THR A 214 -39.67 -9.58 1.03
N THR A 215 -40.97 -9.81 0.94
CA THR A 215 -41.97 -8.71 1.10
C THR A 215 -42.38 -8.50 2.56
N PRO A 216 -42.41 -7.27 3.09
CA PRO A 216 -42.91 -6.98 4.44
C PRO A 216 -44.34 -7.45 4.69
N GLU A 217 -44.60 -8.00 5.88
CA GLU A 217 -45.94 -8.43 6.31
C GLU A 217 -46.87 -7.22 6.56
N VAL A 218 -46.32 -6.13 7.10
CA VAL A 218 -47.02 -4.84 7.25
C VAL A 218 -46.48 -3.85 6.20
N ARG A 219 -47.34 -3.50 5.23
CA ARG A 219 -47.04 -2.53 4.16
C ARG A 219 -47.49 -1.11 4.50
N ASP A 220 -46.89 -0.14 3.81
CA ASP A 220 -47.13 1.30 3.92
C ASP A 220 -47.05 1.81 5.37
N SER A 221 -46.08 1.30 6.13
CA SER A 221 -45.94 1.53 7.57
C SER A 221 -45.13 2.78 7.91
N GLN A 222 -44.32 3.28 6.98
CA GLN A 222 -43.51 4.48 7.14
C GLN A 222 -44.18 5.66 6.45
N VAL A 223 -44.16 6.82 7.10
CA VAL A 223 -44.73 8.08 6.58
C VAL A 223 -43.59 8.97 6.11
N ILE A 224 -43.64 9.38 4.85
CA ILE A 224 -42.67 10.29 4.25
C ILE A 224 -42.94 11.70 4.79
N PRO A 225 -41.96 12.40 5.40
CA PRO A 225 -42.19 13.65 6.10
C PRO A 225 -42.44 14.83 5.15
N LEU A 226 -43.68 14.97 4.67
CA LEU A 226 -44.11 16.10 3.84
C LEU A 226 -43.85 17.47 4.51
N SER A 227 -43.70 17.51 5.84
CA SER A 227 -43.32 18.70 6.61
C SER A 227 -41.89 19.19 6.35
N SER A 228 -40.98 18.30 5.93
CA SER A 228 -39.57 18.62 5.64
C SER A 228 -39.36 19.21 4.25
N ALA A 229 -40.31 18.99 3.34
CA ALA A 229 -40.26 19.51 1.98
C ALA A 229 -40.43 21.04 1.93
N ASN A 230 -39.82 21.63 0.90
CA ASN A 230 -40.24 22.91 0.37
C ASN A 230 -41.55 22.71 -0.42
N ILE A 231 -42.58 23.46 -0.06
CA ILE A 231 -43.94 23.25 -0.58
C ILE A 231 -44.35 24.48 -1.38
N SER A 232 -44.70 24.26 -2.64
CA SER A 232 -45.17 25.31 -3.54
C SER A 232 -46.50 24.92 -4.18
N ALA A 233 -47.29 25.92 -4.58
CA ALA A 233 -48.54 25.66 -5.28
C ALA A 233 -48.88 26.79 -6.26
N THR A 234 -49.62 26.44 -7.31
CA THR A 234 -50.15 27.39 -8.30
C THR A 234 -51.65 27.60 -8.09
N ALA A 235 -52.11 28.82 -8.37
CA ALA A 235 -53.52 29.20 -8.27
C ALA A 235 -54.18 28.99 -6.89
N SER A 236 -53.43 29.06 -5.79
CA SER A 236 -53.99 29.13 -4.43
C SER A 236 -55.05 30.23 -4.30
N SER A 237 -56.08 29.97 -3.51
CA SER A 237 -57.10 30.93 -3.12
C SER A 237 -56.50 32.14 -2.40
N THR A 238 -57.13 33.31 -2.54
CA THR A 238 -56.79 34.51 -1.76
C THR A 238 -57.67 34.67 -0.51
N GLN A 239 -58.43 33.64 -0.12
CA GLN A 239 -59.23 33.67 1.10
C GLN A 239 -58.34 33.43 2.33
N ASP A 240 -58.55 34.23 3.38
CA ASP A 240 -57.82 34.12 4.65
C ASP A 240 -57.95 32.71 5.24
N GLY A 241 -56.81 32.09 5.56
CA GLY A 241 -56.74 30.73 6.11
C GLY A 241 -56.84 29.58 5.09
N PHE A 242 -56.94 29.86 3.79
CA PHE A 242 -57.02 28.83 2.73
C PHE A 242 -55.94 28.93 1.64
N SER A 243 -55.08 29.94 1.71
CA SER A 243 -54.06 30.25 0.71
C SER A 243 -52.77 29.43 0.83
N ASP A 244 -52.43 28.99 2.04
CA ASP A 244 -51.19 28.27 2.34
C ASP A 244 -51.30 26.79 1.96
N PRO A 245 -50.50 26.28 0.99
CA PRO A 245 -50.51 24.87 0.61
C PRO A 245 -49.96 23.93 1.69
N ARG A 246 -49.32 24.43 2.76
CA ARG A 246 -48.86 23.61 3.89
C ARG A 246 -50.01 23.23 4.84
N ASN A 247 -51.16 23.91 4.77
CA ASN A 247 -52.32 23.66 5.62
C ASN A 247 -52.83 22.20 5.60
N ILE A 248 -52.56 21.43 4.55
CA ILE A 248 -53.06 20.06 4.37
C ILE A 248 -52.09 18.97 4.84
N ILE A 249 -50.87 19.33 5.25
CA ILE A 249 -49.83 18.35 5.60
C ILE A 249 -50.20 17.67 6.92
N CYS A 250 -50.28 16.33 6.90
CA CYS A 250 -50.68 15.53 8.06
C CYS A 250 -52.03 15.97 8.67
N LYS A 251 -52.94 16.47 7.82
CA LYS A 251 -54.32 16.79 8.19
C LYS A 251 -55.30 15.74 7.71
N THR A 252 -56.48 15.75 8.32
CA THR A 252 -57.56 14.80 8.03
C THR A 252 -58.87 15.55 7.77
N GLY A 253 -59.77 14.94 7.00
CA GLY A 253 -61.08 15.51 6.64
C GLY A 253 -62.03 15.82 7.81
N SER A 254 -61.67 15.46 9.05
CA SER A 254 -62.37 15.92 10.27
C SER A 254 -61.94 17.31 10.76
N GLU A 255 -60.80 17.83 10.29
CA GLU A 255 -60.27 19.15 10.66
C GLU A 255 -60.53 20.23 9.57
N ASP A 256 -61.20 19.85 8.48
CA ASP A 256 -61.53 20.69 7.31
C ASP A 256 -62.08 22.07 7.74
N GLY A 257 -61.42 23.14 7.29
CA GLY A 257 -61.68 24.53 7.69
C GLY A 257 -60.45 25.44 7.57
N PRO A 258 -60.60 26.75 7.92
CA PRO A 258 -59.50 27.72 7.84
C PRO A 258 -58.28 27.29 8.68
N GLY A 259 -57.10 27.24 8.05
CA GLY A 259 -55.84 26.81 8.66
C GLY A 259 -55.55 25.30 8.58
N ASN A 260 -56.50 24.48 8.14
CA ASN A 260 -56.32 23.02 7.94
C ASN A 260 -56.68 22.56 6.50
N THR A 261 -57.13 23.48 5.65
CA THR A 261 -57.57 23.23 4.27
C THR A 261 -56.80 24.15 3.32
N TRP A 262 -56.46 23.63 2.15
CA TRP A 262 -55.92 24.40 1.03
C TRP A 262 -56.95 24.42 -0.11
N LEU A 263 -57.25 25.62 -0.62
CA LEU A 263 -58.22 25.82 -1.70
C LEU A 263 -57.53 26.45 -2.92
N LEU A 264 -57.98 26.07 -4.12
CA LEU A 264 -57.69 26.80 -5.34
C LEU A 264 -58.62 28.01 -5.51
N ALA A 265 -58.14 29.00 -6.25
CA ALA A 265 -58.89 30.15 -6.72
C ALA A 265 -60.07 29.75 -7.62
N ASP A 266 -61.09 30.61 -7.66
CA ASP A 266 -62.35 30.31 -8.32
C ASP A 266 -62.19 30.08 -9.83
N ASN A 267 -62.75 28.97 -10.31
CA ASN A 267 -62.67 28.50 -11.69
C ASN A 267 -61.24 28.20 -12.21
N ALA A 268 -60.26 28.01 -11.31
CA ALA A 268 -58.88 27.69 -11.67
C ALA A 268 -58.52 26.22 -11.43
N ALA A 269 -57.81 25.62 -12.38
CA ALA A 269 -56.99 24.44 -12.16
C ALA A 269 -55.63 24.86 -11.55
N GLY A 270 -54.94 23.94 -10.88
CA GLY A 270 -53.72 24.25 -10.15
C GLY A 270 -52.95 23.00 -9.74
N THR A 271 -51.71 23.23 -9.33
CA THR A 271 -50.73 22.20 -8.96
C THR A 271 -50.26 22.44 -7.53
N TRP A 272 -50.08 21.37 -6.77
CA TRP A 272 -49.38 21.35 -5.48
C TRP A 272 -48.09 20.55 -5.65
N THR A 273 -46.94 21.09 -5.23
CA THR A 273 -45.62 20.46 -5.40
C THR A 273 -44.90 20.39 -4.06
N ALA A 274 -44.25 19.26 -3.80
CA ALA A 274 -43.33 19.07 -2.69
C ALA A 274 -41.95 18.70 -3.21
N ASP A 275 -40.96 19.54 -2.92
CA ASP A 275 -39.56 19.37 -3.26
C ASP A 275 -38.76 19.03 -1.99
N PHE A 276 -38.00 17.93 -2.01
CA PHE A 276 -37.28 17.40 -0.85
C PHE A 276 -35.77 17.40 -1.09
N GLU A 277 -35.02 17.67 -0.04
CA GLU A 277 -33.55 17.57 -0.02
C GLU A 277 -33.05 16.12 0.18
N PHE A 278 -33.95 15.14 0.06
CA PHE A 278 -33.67 13.71 0.04
C PHE A 278 -34.61 12.93 -0.90
N GLY A 279 -34.12 11.80 -1.42
CA GLY A 279 -34.89 10.86 -2.24
C GLY A 279 -35.54 9.74 -1.42
N PHE A 280 -36.73 9.32 -1.86
CA PHE A 280 -37.61 8.31 -1.25
C PHE A 280 -38.32 7.46 -2.33
N ILE A 281 -38.99 6.37 -1.94
CA ILE A 281 -39.72 5.47 -2.86
C ILE A 281 -41.15 5.25 -2.35
N PRO A 282 -42.16 5.98 -2.85
CA PRO A 282 -43.51 5.91 -2.28
C PRO A 282 -44.27 4.65 -2.74
N THR A 283 -45.00 4.05 -1.80
CA THR A 283 -45.83 2.85 -1.99
C THR A 283 -47.33 3.15 -1.93
N LYS A 284 -47.73 4.20 -1.20
CA LYS A 284 -49.13 4.65 -1.09
C LYS A 284 -49.23 6.16 -0.90
N LEU A 285 -50.12 6.80 -1.67
CA LEU A 285 -50.60 8.16 -1.46
C LEU A 285 -51.98 8.11 -0.80
N ARG A 286 -52.22 8.98 0.17
CA ARG A 286 -53.53 9.16 0.81
C ARG A 286 -53.95 10.61 0.73
N LEU A 287 -55.17 10.84 0.28
CA LEU A 287 -55.76 12.17 0.13
C LEU A 287 -57.09 12.26 0.89
N TYR A 288 -57.32 13.44 1.46
CA TYR A 288 -58.61 13.82 2.06
C TYR A 288 -59.20 14.95 1.22
N ASN A 289 -60.36 14.70 0.62
CA ASN A 289 -61.05 15.73 -0.15
C ASN A 289 -61.64 16.77 0.81
N THR A 290 -61.64 18.05 0.42
CA THR A 290 -62.40 19.07 1.17
C THR A 290 -63.88 19.03 0.80
N ASN A 291 -64.72 19.55 1.68
CA ASN A 291 -66.09 19.95 1.38
C ASN A 291 -66.39 21.40 1.83
N GLU A 292 -65.35 22.20 2.07
CA GLU A 292 -65.51 23.58 2.50
C GLU A 292 -66.20 24.42 1.43
N GLN A 293 -67.29 25.09 1.81
CA GLN A 293 -68.13 25.89 0.92
C GLN A 293 -68.65 25.13 -0.32
N GLY A 294 -68.71 23.78 -0.27
CA GLY A 294 -69.09 22.93 -1.42
C GLY A 294 -68.02 22.83 -2.51
N ARG A 295 -66.77 23.16 -2.19
CA ARG A 295 -65.59 22.92 -3.05
C ARG A 295 -65.05 21.51 -2.84
N GLY A 296 -64.31 21.00 -3.82
CA GLY A 296 -63.60 19.72 -3.70
C GLY A 296 -62.84 19.38 -4.98
N THR A 297 -61.81 18.56 -4.87
CA THR A 297 -61.10 18.02 -6.04
C THR A 297 -61.91 16.87 -6.65
N LYS A 298 -62.01 16.82 -7.99
CA LYS A 298 -62.74 15.77 -8.73
C LYS A 298 -61.80 14.83 -9.49
N THR A 299 -60.80 15.38 -10.19
CA THR A 299 -59.74 14.57 -10.82
C THR A 299 -58.37 15.19 -10.62
N PHE A 300 -57.40 14.35 -10.28
CA PHE A 300 -55.99 14.71 -10.18
C PHE A 300 -55.11 13.71 -10.95
N ARG A 301 -53.82 14.05 -11.07
CA ARG A 301 -52.76 13.10 -11.43
C ARG A 301 -51.53 13.37 -10.56
N PHE A 302 -50.73 12.34 -10.35
CA PHE A 302 -49.43 12.44 -9.68
C PHE A 302 -48.32 12.45 -10.73
N VAL A 303 -47.42 13.43 -10.64
CA VAL A 303 -46.23 13.54 -11.49
C VAL A 303 -44.99 13.37 -10.63
N ALA A 304 -44.23 12.31 -10.89
CA ALA A 304 -42.95 12.04 -10.21
C ALA A 304 -41.82 12.83 -10.87
N GLN A 305 -40.99 13.49 -10.06
CA GLN A 305 -39.79 14.21 -10.50
C GLN A 305 -38.52 13.49 -9.99
N PRO A 306 -37.39 13.51 -10.70
CA PRO A 306 -37.08 14.32 -11.89
C PRO A 306 -37.56 13.73 -13.22
N ILE A 307 -38.12 12.50 -13.23
CA ILE A 307 -38.49 11.81 -14.48
C ILE A 307 -39.66 12.46 -15.25
N ASN A 308 -40.42 13.36 -14.62
CA ASN A 308 -41.63 13.99 -15.16
C ASN A 308 -42.68 12.97 -15.66
N GLY A 309 -42.72 11.81 -15.01
CA GLY A 309 -43.60 10.69 -15.35
C GLY A 309 -44.92 10.75 -14.59
N ILE A 310 -46.03 10.43 -15.26
CA ILE A 310 -47.32 10.23 -14.60
C ILE A 310 -47.32 8.85 -13.94
N MET A 311 -47.68 8.79 -12.66
CA MET A 311 -47.69 7.54 -11.90
C MET A 311 -49.04 6.83 -11.99
N ASN A 312 -48.99 5.49 -12.08
CA ASN A 312 -50.16 4.63 -12.13
C ASN A 312 -50.53 4.17 -10.71
N PHE A 313 -51.81 4.21 -10.38
CA PHE A 313 -52.34 3.78 -9.09
C PHE A 313 -53.38 2.67 -9.21
N SER A 314 -53.49 1.84 -8.18
CA SER A 314 -54.73 1.17 -7.82
C SER A 314 -55.40 1.86 -6.62
N TYR A 315 -56.73 1.82 -6.55
CA TYR A 315 -57.52 2.38 -5.45
C TYR A 315 -58.80 1.58 -5.26
N VAL A 316 -59.37 1.59 -4.06
CA VAL A 316 -60.71 0.99 -3.83
C VAL A 316 -61.77 2.05 -4.12
N ASP A 317 -62.65 1.76 -5.08
CA ASP A 317 -63.79 2.65 -5.38
C ASP A 317 -64.81 2.63 -4.23
N PRO A 318 -65.12 3.77 -3.59
CA PRO A 318 -66.04 3.82 -2.45
C PRO A 318 -67.49 3.43 -2.77
N SER A 319 -67.90 3.48 -4.04
CA SER A 319 -69.28 3.17 -4.44
C SER A 319 -69.56 1.68 -4.62
N SER A 320 -68.54 0.92 -5.06
CA SER A 320 -68.62 -0.51 -5.38
C SER A 320 -67.80 -1.41 -4.44
N GLY A 321 -66.82 -0.84 -3.72
CA GLY A 321 -65.86 -1.58 -2.91
C GLY A 321 -64.85 -2.41 -3.71
N GLN A 322 -64.75 -2.21 -5.03
CA GLN A 322 -63.83 -2.95 -5.90
C GLN A 322 -62.51 -2.18 -6.11
N GLU A 323 -61.42 -2.92 -6.31
CA GLU A 323 -60.14 -2.34 -6.72
C GLU A 323 -60.21 -1.91 -8.20
N MET A 324 -59.81 -0.67 -8.45
CA MET A 324 -59.82 0.02 -9.74
C MET A 324 -58.46 0.66 -10.00
N PHE A 325 -58.15 0.97 -11.25
CA PHE A 325 -56.87 1.56 -11.66
C PHE A 325 -57.05 2.94 -12.29
N CYS A 326 -56.08 3.85 -12.07
CA CYS A 326 -56.06 5.18 -12.66
C CYS A 326 -54.62 5.70 -12.88
N ASP A 327 -54.48 6.69 -13.76
CA ASP A 327 -53.20 7.31 -14.13
C ASP A 327 -53.30 8.85 -14.19
N ALA A 328 -53.59 9.42 -15.37
CA ALA A 328 -53.69 10.85 -15.62
C ALA A 328 -55.02 11.48 -15.16
N ARG A 329 -55.95 10.67 -14.65
CA ARG A 329 -57.30 11.06 -14.20
C ARG A 329 -57.77 10.22 -13.01
N CYS A 330 -57.03 10.25 -11.90
CA CYS A 330 -57.45 9.61 -10.67
C CYS A 330 -58.63 10.38 -10.03
N PRO A 331 -59.77 9.72 -9.75
CA PRO A 331 -60.95 10.38 -9.24
C PRO A 331 -60.88 10.59 -7.73
N LEU A 332 -61.38 11.72 -7.25
CA LEU A 332 -61.71 11.91 -5.84
C LEU A 332 -63.22 12.07 -5.68
N PRO A 333 -63.88 11.31 -4.79
CA PRO A 333 -65.33 11.38 -4.59
C PRO A 333 -65.77 12.71 -3.96
N GLU A 334 -66.90 13.24 -4.44
CA GLU A 334 -67.56 14.43 -3.89
C GLU A 334 -68.07 14.17 -2.45
N ASN A 335 -68.06 15.21 -1.60
CA ASN A 335 -68.51 15.14 -0.20
C ASN A 335 -67.78 14.12 0.71
N ASN A 336 -66.70 13.47 0.24
CA ASN A 336 -65.98 12.47 1.02
C ASN A 336 -65.11 13.10 2.12
N LYS A 337 -65.54 12.95 3.37
CA LYS A 337 -64.80 13.38 4.57
C LYS A 337 -63.83 12.33 5.12
N THR A 338 -63.73 11.16 4.49
CA THR A 338 -62.79 10.08 4.85
C THR A 338 -61.62 10.03 3.87
N ALA A 339 -60.53 9.38 4.27
CA ALA A 339 -59.36 9.16 3.42
C ALA A 339 -59.70 8.36 2.15
N GLN A 340 -59.07 8.70 1.03
CA GLN A 340 -58.97 7.84 -0.14
C GLN A 340 -57.49 7.43 -0.33
N ASP A 341 -57.25 6.12 -0.36
CA ASP A 341 -55.93 5.54 -0.57
C ASP A 341 -55.72 5.19 -2.04
N PHE A 342 -54.53 5.51 -2.56
CA PHE A 342 -54.03 5.21 -3.90
C PHE A 342 -52.68 4.51 -3.76
N ARG A 343 -52.57 3.26 -4.22
CA ARG A 343 -51.35 2.44 -4.14
C ARG A 343 -50.58 2.52 -5.45
N PHE A 344 -49.27 2.77 -5.40
CA PHE A 344 -48.46 2.85 -6.62
C PHE A 344 -48.33 1.47 -7.27
N VAL A 345 -48.64 1.36 -8.57
CA VAL A 345 -48.51 0.11 -9.33
C VAL A 345 -47.06 -0.17 -9.71
N ASN A 346 -46.30 0.89 -10.02
CA ASN A 346 -44.87 0.85 -10.26
C ASN A 346 -44.20 1.72 -9.20
N MET A 347 -43.24 1.17 -8.45
CA MET A 347 -42.44 1.93 -7.48
C MET A 347 -41.29 2.60 -8.21
N VAL A 348 -41.15 3.92 -8.06
CA VAL A 348 -40.12 4.73 -8.70
C VAL A 348 -39.55 5.70 -7.67
N GLY A 349 -38.23 5.74 -7.54
CA GLY A 349 -37.56 6.69 -6.65
C GLY A 349 -37.69 8.13 -7.14
N MET A 350 -37.95 9.04 -6.20
CA MET A 350 -38.15 10.47 -6.47
C MET A 350 -37.69 11.31 -5.29
N ASN A 351 -37.34 12.58 -5.55
CA ASN A 351 -37.06 13.59 -4.53
C ASN A 351 -38.00 14.81 -4.65
N SER A 352 -38.92 14.79 -5.62
CA SER A 352 -39.97 15.79 -5.76
C SER A 352 -41.18 15.16 -6.44
N PHE A 353 -42.38 15.66 -6.13
CA PHE A 353 -43.60 15.28 -6.83
C PHE A 353 -44.60 16.43 -6.89
N SER A 354 -45.50 16.32 -7.88
CA SER A 354 -46.58 17.27 -8.09
C SER A 354 -47.95 16.57 -8.17
N ILE A 355 -48.95 17.14 -7.51
CA ILE A 355 -50.37 16.81 -7.65
C ILE A 355 -51.00 17.87 -8.56
N ASP A 356 -51.29 17.51 -9.81
CA ASP A 356 -52.00 18.36 -10.76
C ASP A 356 -53.51 18.12 -10.65
N ILE A 357 -54.28 19.15 -10.28
CA ILE A 357 -55.74 19.10 -10.22
C ILE A 357 -56.32 19.63 -11.53
N SER A 358 -57.10 18.78 -12.22
CA SER A 358 -57.65 19.06 -13.56
C SER A 358 -59.16 19.33 -13.60
N GLU A 359 -59.92 18.74 -12.68
CA GLU A 359 -61.36 19.01 -12.51
C GLU A 359 -61.70 19.11 -11.02
N PHE A 360 -62.75 19.86 -10.69
CA PHE A 360 -63.22 20.12 -9.32
C PHE A 360 -64.74 20.18 -9.21
N TYR A 361 -65.22 20.10 -7.97
CA TYR A 361 -66.60 20.32 -7.56
C TYR A 361 -66.77 21.76 -7.05
N GLY A 362 -67.98 22.31 -7.18
CA GLY A 362 -68.28 23.67 -6.74
C GLY A 362 -67.51 24.76 -7.51
N ALA A 363 -67.13 25.83 -6.80
CA ALA A 363 -66.52 27.03 -7.40
C ALA A 363 -65.00 26.92 -7.65
N GLY A 364 -64.33 25.89 -7.13
CA GLY A 364 -62.89 25.67 -7.25
C GLY A 364 -62.46 24.41 -6.50
N ALA A 365 -61.25 23.92 -6.73
CA ALA A 365 -60.75 22.72 -6.05
C ALA A 365 -60.26 23.00 -4.62
N GLY A 366 -59.91 21.92 -3.93
CA GLY A 366 -59.17 21.96 -2.67
C GLY A 366 -58.92 20.57 -2.10
N LEU A 367 -58.14 20.53 -1.04
CA LEU A 367 -57.83 19.34 -0.25
C LEU A 367 -57.88 19.69 1.24
N ALA A 368 -58.25 18.72 2.07
CA ALA A 368 -58.29 18.81 3.54
C ALA A 368 -57.16 18.01 4.21
N GLY A 369 -56.32 17.33 3.43
CA GLY A 369 -55.29 16.45 3.95
C GLY A 369 -54.50 15.71 2.86
N ILE A 370 -53.21 15.53 3.10
CA ILE A 370 -52.31 14.69 2.30
C ILE A 370 -51.33 13.94 3.21
N GLU A 371 -51.16 12.64 2.94
CA GLU A 371 -50.16 11.76 3.57
C GLU A 371 -49.52 10.90 2.47
N LEU A 372 -48.22 10.63 2.57
CA LEU A 372 -47.45 9.81 1.62
C LEU A 372 -46.65 8.77 2.41
N PHE A 373 -46.59 7.54 1.91
CA PHE A 373 -46.04 6.40 2.63
C PHE A 373 -45.03 5.63 1.79
N GLU A 374 -44.09 4.97 2.47
CA GLU A 374 -43.14 4.00 1.91
C GLU A 374 -43.05 2.75 2.79
N ASP A 375 -42.38 1.71 2.27
CA ASP A 375 -42.11 0.45 3.01
C ASP A 375 -40.72 0.46 3.67
N ASP A 376 -39.80 1.32 3.23
CA ASP A 376 -38.42 1.37 3.70
C ASP A 376 -38.26 2.14 5.02
N ILE A 377 -37.62 1.52 6.02
CA ILE A 377 -37.42 2.12 7.35
C ILE A 377 -36.10 2.90 7.37
N TYR A 378 -36.15 4.19 7.00
CA TYR A 378 -35.01 5.08 7.10
C TYR A 378 -34.92 5.81 8.46
N ALA A 379 -33.70 6.15 8.87
CA ALA A 379 -33.43 7.22 9.83
C ALA A 379 -32.29 8.10 9.29
N PHE A 380 -32.60 9.37 9.02
CA PHE A 380 -31.67 10.36 8.49
C PHE A 380 -30.94 11.08 9.63
N ALA A 381 -29.65 11.36 9.43
CA ALA A 381 -28.79 12.07 10.39
C ALA A 381 -29.28 13.50 10.61
N ILE A 382 -29.75 14.16 9.55
CA ILE A 382 -30.50 15.42 9.63
C ILE A 382 -31.88 15.09 10.20
N ASN A 383 -32.09 15.40 11.48
CA ASN A 383 -33.30 14.98 12.18
C ASN A 383 -34.59 15.54 11.56
N ASP A 384 -34.53 16.71 10.91
CA ASP A 384 -35.67 17.33 10.24
C ASP A 384 -36.16 16.55 9.01
N PHE A 385 -35.35 15.63 8.47
CA PHE A 385 -35.75 14.69 7.41
C PHE A 385 -36.42 13.42 7.95
N ASN A 386 -36.54 13.26 9.27
CA ASN A 386 -37.32 12.20 9.88
C ASN A 386 -38.79 12.64 10.09
N ALA A 387 -39.68 11.69 10.39
CA ALA A 387 -41.11 11.94 10.52
C ALA A 387 -41.44 13.02 11.58
N GLY A 388 -41.97 14.17 11.12
CA GLY A 388 -42.42 15.27 11.97
C GLY A 388 -43.66 14.93 12.80
N GLN A 389 -43.98 15.78 13.79
CA GLN A 389 -45.06 15.61 14.76
C GLN A 389 -46.47 15.72 14.13
N CYS A 390 -46.88 14.69 13.40
CA CYS A 390 -48.22 14.57 12.80
C CYS A 390 -49.25 14.11 13.86
N ALA A 391 -50.25 14.93 14.15
CA ALA A 391 -51.22 14.69 15.21
C ALA A 391 -52.12 13.48 14.92
N GLY A 392 -51.76 12.31 15.44
CA GLY A 392 -52.52 11.06 15.28
C GLY A 392 -51.70 9.91 14.68
N VAL A 393 -50.57 10.22 14.02
CA VAL A 393 -49.53 9.22 13.77
C VAL A 393 -48.75 9.05 15.08
N SER A 394 -48.47 7.80 15.47
CA SER A 394 -48.08 7.48 16.85
C SER A 394 -46.72 8.05 17.26
N THR A 395 -46.39 7.97 18.56
CA THR A 395 -45.12 8.39 19.19
C THR A 395 -43.86 7.65 18.71
N THR A 396 -43.89 7.05 17.53
CA THR A 396 -42.92 6.13 16.94
C THR A 396 -42.39 6.69 15.62
N SER A 397 -41.97 7.94 15.59
CA SER A 397 -41.15 8.46 14.49
C SER A 397 -39.71 7.96 14.63
N ALA A 398 -38.98 7.90 13.51
CA ALA A 398 -37.53 7.85 13.54
C ALA A 398 -36.99 9.15 14.16
N ILE A 399 -35.89 9.07 14.90
CA ILE A 399 -35.26 10.22 15.56
C ILE A 399 -33.75 10.15 15.28
N SER A 400 -33.07 11.29 15.21
CA SER A 400 -31.62 11.34 15.26
C SER A 400 -31.13 12.47 16.15
N THR A 401 -30.04 12.23 16.88
CA THR A 401 -29.41 13.22 17.76
C THR A 401 -27.92 13.30 17.49
N THR A 402 -27.35 14.50 17.63
CA THR A 402 -25.99 14.81 17.18
C THR A 402 -25.18 15.48 18.30
N THR A 403 -23.94 15.06 18.50
CA THR A 403 -22.96 15.74 19.37
C THR A 403 -21.72 16.12 18.55
N GLY A 404 -21.13 17.28 18.79
CA GLY A 404 -19.96 17.76 18.04
C GLY A 404 -20.29 18.75 16.92
N PRO A 405 -19.29 19.17 16.12
CA PRO A 405 -19.40 20.27 15.16
C PRO A 405 -19.97 19.81 13.81
N TRP A 406 -21.25 19.40 13.80
CA TRP A 406 -21.93 18.97 12.59
C TRP A 406 -22.57 20.14 11.84
N GLU A 407 -22.33 20.20 10.52
CA GLU A 407 -22.95 21.15 9.59
C GLU A 407 -23.65 20.42 8.44
N VAL A 408 -24.77 20.97 7.95
CA VAL A 408 -25.49 20.41 6.78
C VAL A 408 -24.67 20.68 5.52
N THR A 409 -24.45 19.62 4.74
CA THR A 409 -23.74 19.63 3.46
C THR A 409 -24.72 19.30 2.33
N PRO A 410 -24.70 20.04 1.20
CA PRO A 410 -25.52 19.76 0.04
C PRO A 410 -25.37 18.31 -0.45
N SER A 411 -26.39 17.78 -1.13
CA SER A 411 -26.40 16.40 -1.63
C SER A 411 -25.30 16.10 -2.66
N HIS A 412 -24.84 17.09 -3.43
CA HIS A 412 -23.84 16.96 -4.51
C HIS A 412 -24.20 15.89 -5.56
N GLN A 413 -23.64 14.68 -5.45
CA GLN A 413 -23.94 13.52 -6.31
C GLN A 413 -24.79 12.46 -5.58
N SER A 414 -24.98 12.62 -4.27
CA SER A 414 -25.72 11.73 -3.40
C SER A 414 -27.24 11.96 -3.48
N ASN A 415 -28.02 11.01 -2.99
CA ASN A 415 -29.50 11.10 -2.99
C ASN A 415 -30.11 11.91 -1.83
N SER A 416 -29.30 12.56 -0.99
CA SER A 416 -29.73 13.26 0.22
C SER A 416 -28.64 14.24 0.65
N GLU A 417 -29.03 15.41 1.16
CA GLU A 417 -28.15 16.19 2.04
C GLU A 417 -27.73 15.35 3.25
N TYR A 418 -26.59 15.71 3.85
CA TYR A 418 -25.97 14.96 4.94
C TYR A 418 -25.25 15.88 5.93
N LEU A 419 -24.89 15.35 7.09
CA LEU A 419 -24.09 16.07 8.07
C LEU A 419 -22.60 15.80 7.86
N THR A 420 -21.79 16.84 7.95
CA THR A 420 -20.31 16.78 7.95
C THR A 420 -19.75 17.38 9.23
N ALA A 421 -18.75 16.73 9.83
CA ALA A 421 -17.96 17.26 10.94
C ALA A 421 -16.47 17.33 10.57
N GLN A 422 -15.83 18.44 10.90
CA GLN A 422 -14.39 18.68 10.71
C GLN A 422 -13.69 18.68 12.08
N LEU A 423 -12.63 17.88 12.20
CA LEU A 423 -11.96 17.58 13.47
C LEU A 423 -10.44 17.79 13.35
N ASP A 424 -9.87 18.55 14.29
CA ASP A 424 -8.44 18.86 14.37
C ASP A 424 -7.75 18.10 15.53
N GLY A 425 -6.48 17.72 15.33
CA GLY A 425 -5.68 17.04 16.35
C GLY A 425 -6.03 15.56 16.53
N THR A 426 -5.63 14.97 17.66
CA THR A 426 -5.88 13.54 17.94
C THR A 426 -7.34 13.32 18.35
N THR A 427 -8.04 12.51 17.57
CA THR A 427 -9.48 12.30 17.68
C THR A 427 -9.83 11.18 18.67
N THR A 428 -10.92 11.39 19.43
CA THR A 428 -11.55 10.41 20.33
C THR A 428 -12.99 10.11 19.89
N THR A 429 -13.58 9.03 20.42
CA THR A 429 -15.00 8.67 20.17
C THR A 429 -15.99 9.77 20.52
N ASP A 430 -15.62 10.66 21.44
CA ASP A 430 -16.50 11.71 21.97
C ASP A 430 -16.36 13.04 21.19
N SER A 431 -15.49 13.07 20.17
CA SER A 431 -15.20 14.29 19.38
C SER A 431 -16.38 14.68 18.48
N ALA A 432 -17.13 13.69 17.99
CA ALA A 432 -18.41 13.86 17.30
C ALA A 432 -19.24 12.56 17.41
N SER A 433 -20.56 12.65 17.37
CA SER A 433 -21.44 11.49 17.25
C SER A 433 -22.75 11.81 16.54
N VAL A 434 -23.32 10.81 15.87
CA VAL A 434 -24.73 10.77 15.44
C VAL A 434 -25.37 9.49 15.95
N VAL A 435 -26.46 9.62 16.71
CA VAL A 435 -27.29 8.50 17.17
C VAL A 435 -28.56 8.47 16.33
N PHE A 436 -28.77 7.40 15.57
CA PHE A 436 -29.96 7.11 14.80
C PHE A 436 -30.89 6.17 15.59
N GLU A 437 -32.17 6.50 15.69
CA GLU A 437 -33.22 5.64 16.27
C GLU A 437 -34.31 5.37 15.22
N PRO A 438 -34.25 4.24 14.48
CA PRO A 438 -35.21 3.95 13.41
C PRO A 438 -36.60 3.55 13.93
N ASN A 439 -37.65 3.84 13.14
CA ASN A 439 -39.02 3.44 13.43
C ASN A 439 -39.28 1.96 13.08
N ILE A 440 -38.80 1.06 13.93
CA ILE A 440 -39.11 -0.36 13.86
C ILE A 440 -40.56 -0.58 14.33
N VAL A 441 -41.47 -0.78 13.39
CA VAL A 441 -42.92 -0.96 13.63
C VAL A 441 -43.31 -2.38 14.05
N GLN A 442 -42.47 -3.38 13.75
CA GLN A 442 -42.68 -4.77 14.13
C GLN A 442 -41.35 -5.41 14.53
N THR A 443 -41.38 -6.31 15.51
CA THR A 443 -40.20 -7.09 15.88
C THR A 443 -39.94 -8.18 14.83
N GLY A 444 -38.69 -8.31 14.37
CA GLY A 444 -38.30 -9.29 13.37
C GLY A 444 -36.78 -9.39 13.22
N ASN A 445 -36.31 -10.19 12.27
CA ASN A 445 -34.92 -10.09 11.81
C ASN A 445 -34.82 -8.95 10.81
N TYR A 446 -33.78 -8.11 10.91
CA TYR A 446 -33.51 -7.01 9.99
C TYR A 446 -32.04 -7.03 9.56
N SER A 447 -31.78 -6.61 8.31
CA SER A 447 -30.49 -6.03 7.93
C SER A 447 -30.54 -4.54 8.23
N ILE A 448 -29.48 -4.00 8.81
CA ILE A 448 -29.29 -2.55 8.97
C ILE A 448 -28.08 -2.15 8.14
N THR A 449 -28.31 -1.22 7.21
CA THR A 449 -27.28 -0.64 6.33
C THR A 449 -27.08 0.83 6.67
N ILE A 450 -25.84 1.31 6.61
CA ILE A 450 -25.48 2.72 6.77
C ILE A 450 -24.95 3.28 5.45
N PHE A 451 -25.40 4.49 5.09
CA PHE A 451 -25.06 5.14 3.84
C PHE A 451 -23.97 6.18 4.05
N THR A 452 -22.93 6.11 3.21
CA THR A 452 -21.78 7.04 3.23
C THR A 452 -21.70 7.78 1.89
N PRO A 453 -21.91 9.12 1.88
CA PRO A 453 -21.71 9.97 0.70
C PRO A 453 -20.31 9.87 0.09
N GLY A 454 -20.21 10.09 -1.22
CA GLY A 454 -18.93 10.16 -1.94
C GLY A 454 -18.13 11.45 -1.68
N CYS A 455 -16.82 11.32 -1.43
CA CYS A 455 -15.94 12.42 -1.07
C CYS A 455 -15.48 13.32 -2.24
N ILE A 456 -15.76 12.94 -3.50
CA ILE A 456 -15.41 13.77 -4.67
C ILE A 456 -16.31 15.01 -4.74
N GLY A 457 -17.59 14.89 -4.40
CA GLY A 457 -18.59 15.95 -4.54
C GLY A 457 -18.30 17.18 -3.67
N ASP A 458 -17.83 16.95 -2.45
CA ASP A 458 -17.51 17.98 -1.45
C ASP A 458 -16.00 18.31 -1.34
N GLY A 459 -15.15 17.57 -2.07
CA GLY A 459 -13.69 17.79 -2.12
C GLY A 459 -12.91 17.31 -0.90
N THR A 460 -13.48 16.40 -0.09
CA THR A 460 -12.94 16.02 1.23
C THR A 460 -12.06 14.76 1.23
N CYS A 461 -11.86 14.08 0.09
CA CYS A 461 -11.22 12.75 0.03
C CYS A 461 -9.87 12.61 0.77
N SER A 462 -9.06 13.68 0.84
CA SER A 462 -7.76 13.66 1.53
C SER A 462 -7.84 13.73 3.07
N THR A 463 -9.00 14.11 3.62
CA THR A 463 -9.23 14.25 5.06
C THR A 463 -10.23 13.22 5.60
N ARG A 464 -10.83 12.39 4.74
CA ARG A 464 -11.69 11.28 5.15
C ARG A 464 -10.95 10.24 5.99
N GLY A 465 -11.65 9.67 6.97
CA GLY A 465 -11.09 8.64 7.85
C GLY A 465 -12.07 7.52 8.19
N ARG A 466 -11.89 6.95 9.39
CA ARG A 466 -12.60 5.79 9.93
C ARG A 466 -13.64 6.22 10.96
N VAL A 467 -14.76 5.50 10.99
CA VAL A 467 -15.80 5.63 12.03
C VAL A 467 -16.08 4.27 12.64
N ASN A 468 -16.31 4.24 13.95
CA ASN A 468 -16.83 3.08 14.64
C ASN A 468 -18.36 3.20 14.74
N ILE A 469 -19.05 2.16 14.29
CA ILE A 469 -20.50 2.05 14.35
C ILE A 469 -20.86 1.10 15.48
N THR A 470 -21.59 1.60 16.47
CA THR A 470 -22.09 0.81 17.61
C THR A 470 -23.61 0.84 17.66
N GLY A 471 -24.26 -0.02 18.45
CA GLY A 471 -25.72 -0.02 18.50
C GLY A 471 -26.34 -1.09 19.41
N VAL A 472 -27.62 -0.89 19.72
CA VAL A 472 -28.43 -1.74 20.59
C VAL A 472 -29.74 -2.07 19.87
N MET A 473 -29.99 -3.35 19.60
CA MET A 473 -31.07 -3.80 18.71
C MET A 473 -32.26 -4.43 19.43
N SER A 474 -32.05 -4.96 20.63
CA SER A 474 -33.05 -5.68 21.42
C SER A 474 -33.08 -5.21 22.87
N ASN A 475 -34.23 -5.37 23.52
CA ASN A 475 -34.42 -4.89 24.89
C ASN A 475 -33.67 -5.81 25.89
N PRO A 476 -32.72 -5.30 26.70
CA PRO A 476 -31.92 -6.13 27.62
C PRO A 476 -32.71 -6.87 28.72
N SER A 477 -34.00 -6.51 28.92
CA SER A 477 -34.89 -7.20 29.86
C SER A 477 -35.70 -8.35 29.25
N GLY A 478 -35.54 -8.61 27.94
CA GLY A 478 -36.14 -9.74 27.23
C GLY A 478 -35.37 -11.06 27.42
N THR A 479 -35.91 -12.16 26.87
CA THR A 479 -35.32 -13.51 26.99
C THR A 479 -34.23 -13.81 25.96
N GLY A 480 -33.60 -12.79 25.37
CA GLY A 480 -32.59 -12.94 24.31
C GLY A 480 -31.34 -12.09 24.60
N PRO A 481 -30.15 -12.51 24.12
CA PRO A 481 -28.92 -11.75 24.34
C PRO A 481 -28.92 -10.45 23.52
N SER A 482 -28.84 -9.31 24.20
CA SER A 482 -28.55 -8.01 23.59
C SER A 482 -27.03 -7.89 23.35
N VAL A 483 -26.54 -8.43 22.23
CA VAL A 483 -25.14 -8.24 21.82
C VAL A 483 -25.00 -6.85 21.19
N PRO A 484 -24.23 -5.92 21.76
CA PRO A 484 -23.98 -4.63 21.12
C PRO A 484 -23.14 -4.84 19.86
N ILE A 485 -23.50 -4.18 18.77
CA ILE A 485 -22.65 -4.16 17.57
C ILE A 485 -21.44 -3.25 17.80
N SER A 486 -20.32 -3.57 17.17
CA SER A 486 -19.19 -2.65 16.98
C SER A 486 -18.50 -3.02 15.67
N THR A 487 -18.54 -2.11 14.70
CA THR A 487 -17.98 -2.31 13.36
C THR A 487 -17.28 -1.02 12.93
N GLU A 488 -15.99 -1.10 12.62
CA GLU A 488 -15.25 0.02 12.02
C GLU A 488 -15.46 0.03 10.50
N ILE A 489 -15.80 1.19 9.94
CA ILE A 489 -15.93 1.41 8.50
C ILE A 489 -15.12 2.65 8.06
N TRP A 490 -14.65 2.63 6.81
CA TRP A 490 -13.95 3.74 6.18
C TRP A 490 -14.91 4.61 5.37
N GLN A 491 -14.75 5.93 5.44
CA GLN A 491 -15.55 6.92 4.69
C GLN A 491 -14.77 7.58 3.55
N THR A 492 -13.80 6.86 2.99
CA THR A 492 -12.81 7.32 2.00
C THR A 492 -13.22 7.03 0.56
N ASN A 493 -14.44 6.55 0.36
CA ASN A 493 -15.09 6.28 -0.92
C ASN A 493 -15.26 7.54 -1.77
N ASN A 494 -14.88 7.45 -3.05
CA ASN A 494 -14.98 8.52 -4.02
C ASN A 494 -16.44 8.88 -4.35
N TYR A 495 -17.29 7.85 -4.47
CA TYR A 495 -18.71 7.92 -4.80
C TYR A 495 -19.56 7.33 -3.65
N ASP A 496 -20.88 7.45 -3.71
CA ASP A 496 -21.78 6.94 -2.66
C ASP A 496 -21.65 5.42 -2.48
N LYS A 497 -21.60 4.98 -1.22
CA LYS A 497 -21.70 3.55 -0.85
C LYS A 497 -22.62 3.32 0.34
N TYR A 498 -22.88 2.06 0.63
CA TYR A 498 -23.42 1.62 1.90
C TYR A 498 -22.70 0.39 2.43
N ASP A 499 -22.71 0.23 3.76
CA ASP A 499 -22.14 -0.92 4.46
C ASP A 499 -23.24 -1.57 5.32
N GLU A 500 -23.33 -2.90 5.34
CA GLU A 500 -24.20 -3.63 6.28
C GLU A 500 -23.51 -3.74 7.64
N ILE A 501 -24.13 -3.19 8.69
CA ILE A 501 -23.57 -3.08 10.04
C ILE A 501 -24.22 -4.05 11.04
N TYR A 502 -25.36 -4.63 10.69
CA TYR A 502 -26.06 -5.62 11.51
C TYR A 502 -26.98 -6.48 10.66
N LEU A 503 -27.02 -7.77 10.98
CA LEU A 503 -28.03 -8.71 10.54
C LEU A 503 -28.50 -9.53 11.73
N GLY A 504 -29.78 -9.42 12.10
CA GLY A 504 -30.33 -10.14 13.24
C GLY A 504 -31.60 -9.53 13.81
N ARG A 505 -32.01 -9.98 14.99
CA ARG A 505 -33.28 -9.57 15.61
C ARG A 505 -33.23 -8.12 16.09
N VAL A 506 -34.21 -7.33 15.64
CA VAL A 506 -34.48 -5.98 16.16
C VAL A 506 -35.87 -5.96 16.80
N ASP A 507 -35.99 -5.44 18.03
CA ASP A 507 -37.26 -5.32 18.74
C ASP A 507 -37.95 -3.96 18.45
N VAL A 508 -39.28 -3.98 18.44
CA VAL A 508 -40.15 -2.78 18.34
C VAL A 508 -39.90 -1.78 19.49
N VAL A 509 -40.07 -0.49 19.19
CA VAL A 509 -40.05 0.60 20.18
C VAL A 509 -41.03 0.31 21.31
N SER A 510 -40.55 0.27 22.56
CA SER A 510 -41.37 -0.13 23.72
C SER A 510 -40.95 0.55 25.02
N GLY A 511 -41.87 1.33 25.61
CA GLY A 511 -41.61 2.06 26.86
C GLY A 511 -40.47 3.08 26.68
N SER A 512 -39.35 2.84 27.36
CA SER A 512 -38.11 3.62 27.22
C SER A 512 -37.06 2.98 26.27
N PHE A 513 -37.34 1.81 25.70
CA PHE A 513 -36.45 1.14 24.76
C PHE A 513 -36.74 1.60 23.32
N ARG A 514 -35.68 2.01 22.62
CA ARG A 514 -35.62 2.20 21.17
C ARG A 514 -34.40 1.45 20.64
N PRO A 515 -34.49 0.78 19.48
CA PRO A 515 -33.31 0.32 18.79
C PRO A 515 -32.49 1.55 18.36
N SER A 516 -31.17 1.48 18.46
CA SER A 516 -30.29 2.60 18.14
C SER A 516 -28.98 2.18 17.47
N VAL A 517 -28.49 3.03 16.58
CA VAL A 517 -27.19 2.95 15.93
C VAL A 517 -26.45 4.25 16.19
N THR A 518 -25.19 4.18 16.60
CA THR A 518 -24.35 5.34 16.90
C THR A 518 -23.10 5.31 16.04
N LEU A 519 -22.91 6.34 15.22
CA LEU A 519 -21.68 6.61 14.47
C LEU A 519 -20.78 7.55 15.30
N THR A 520 -19.52 7.16 15.52
CA THR A 520 -18.48 8.01 16.11
C THR A 520 -17.18 7.92 15.31
N PRO A 521 -16.30 8.94 15.32
CA PRO A 521 -14.95 8.82 14.79
C PRO A 521 -14.16 7.74 15.53
N SER A 522 -13.41 6.91 14.79
CA SER A 522 -12.51 5.95 15.42
C SER A 522 -11.37 6.65 16.16
N ALA A 523 -11.03 6.11 17.34
CA ALA A 523 -9.98 6.66 18.19
C ALA A 523 -8.57 6.55 17.55
N GLY A 524 -7.67 7.45 17.92
CA GLY A 524 -6.26 7.42 17.50
C GLY A 524 -5.98 7.94 16.09
N GLN A 525 -6.98 8.52 15.43
CA GLN A 525 -6.80 9.27 14.18
C GLN A 525 -6.26 10.68 14.47
N ASN A 526 -5.47 11.24 13.56
CA ASN A 526 -4.94 12.60 13.68
C ASN A 526 -5.51 13.48 12.55
N GLY A 527 -6.01 14.66 12.90
CA GLY A 527 -6.59 15.60 11.96
C GLY A 527 -5.57 16.35 11.08
N PRO A 528 -6.03 17.06 10.04
CA PRO A 528 -7.42 17.36 9.73
C PRO A 528 -8.22 16.14 9.27
N LEU A 529 -9.32 15.86 9.97
CA LEU A 529 -10.19 14.70 9.77
C LEU A 529 -11.61 15.16 9.44
N THR A 530 -12.23 14.52 8.45
CA THR A 530 -13.60 14.78 8.01
C THR A 530 -14.44 13.52 8.16
N VAL A 531 -15.58 13.66 8.84
CA VAL A 531 -16.54 12.59 9.10
C VAL A 531 -17.92 13.00 8.59
N VAL A 532 -18.69 12.06 8.02
CA VAL A 532 -20.08 12.30 7.60
C VAL A 532 -21.07 11.34 8.22
N ALA A 533 -22.34 11.76 8.22
CA ALA A 533 -23.49 10.92 8.48
C ALA A 533 -24.65 11.32 7.55
N GLN A 534 -25.16 10.38 6.74
CA GLN A 534 -26.34 10.61 5.89
C GLN A 534 -27.58 9.94 6.46
N LYS A 535 -27.66 8.60 6.40
CA LYS A 535 -28.81 7.82 6.90
C LYS A 535 -28.46 6.36 7.18
N ILE A 536 -29.32 5.70 7.95
CA ILE A 536 -29.41 4.23 8.00
C ILE A 536 -30.73 3.76 7.38
N ARG A 537 -30.77 2.50 6.92
CA ARG A 537 -31.98 1.78 6.49
C ARG A 537 -32.07 0.45 7.23
N ALA A 538 -33.22 0.16 7.83
CA ALA A 538 -33.54 -1.16 8.38
C ALA A 538 -34.49 -1.90 7.43
N SER A 539 -34.02 -3.02 6.87
CA SER A 539 -34.77 -3.86 5.93
C SER A 539 -35.19 -5.16 6.60
N LEU A 540 -36.50 -5.45 6.67
CA LEU A 540 -37.01 -6.68 7.29
C LEU A 540 -36.59 -7.91 6.48
N GLN A 541 -36.06 -8.92 7.17
CA GLN A 541 -35.66 -10.19 6.60
C GLN A 541 -36.74 -11.24 6.78
N VAL A 542 -37.22 -11.77 5.65
CA VAL A 542 -38.17 -12.87 5.59
C VAL A 542 -37.41 -14.14 5.18
N SER A 543 -37.47 -15.17 6.02
CA SER A 543 -36.90 -16.49 5.71
C SER A 543 -37.88 -17.28 4.84
N THR A 544 -37.36 -18.08 3.89
CA THR A 544 -38.17 -19.07 3.17
C THR A 544 -38.44 -20.33 4.00
N GLY A 545 -37.73 -20.50 5.13
CA GLY A 545 -37.69 -21.73 5.92
C GLY A 545 -36.86 -22.82 5.24
N GLY A 546 -36.07 -23.57 6.02
CA GLY A 546 -35.27 -24.69 5.51
C GLY A 546 -33.94 -24.34 4.83
N LEU A 547 -33.59 -23.06 4.75
CA LEU A 547 -32.26 -22.57 4.37
C LEU A 547 -31.56 -21.89 5.55
N ASN A 548 -30.24 -22.04 5.64
CA ASN A 548 -29.40 -21.33 6.60
C ASN A 548 -27.93 -21.34 6.12
N GLY A 549 -27.45 -20.20 5.61
CA GLY A 549 -26.05 -19.94 5.22
C GLY A 549 -25.53 -20.64 3.97
N LEU A 550 -26.18 -21.70 3.48
CA LEU A 550 -25.80 -22.47 2.27
C LEU A 550 -27.00 -22.62 1.32
N PHE A 551 -26.73 -22.58 0.01
CA PHE A 551 -27.70 -22.91 -1.04
C PHE A 551 -27.03 -23.56 -2.27
N GLU A 552 -27.58 -24.65 -2.77
CA GLU A 552 -27.18 -25.31 -4.02
C GLU A 552 -28.11 -24.96 -5.20
N TYR A 553 -27.52 -24.40 -6.26
CA TYR A 553 -28.21 -23.97 -7.47
C TYR A 553 -27.82 -24.81 -8.69
N ASN A 554 -28.80 -25.40 -9.36
CA ASN A 554 -28.61 -26.04 -10.67
C ASN A 554 -28.86 -25.03 -11.81
N PRO A 555 -27.84 -24.61 -12.57
CA PRO A 555 -27.98 -23.63 -13.66
C PRO A 555 -28.76 -24.16 -14.88
N ASN A 556 -29.09 -25.45 -14.91
CA ASN A 556 -29.84 -26.08 -15.99
C ASN A 556 -31.36 -26.12 -15.74
N GLU A 557 -31.81 -25.67 -14.56
CA GLU A 557 -33.22 -25.63 -14.18
C GLU A 557 -33.79 -24.21 -14.35
N ALA A 558 -35.02 -24.11 -14.89
CA ALA A 558 -35.65 -22.82 -15.20
C ALA A 558 -36.21 -22.09 -13.97
N THR A 559 -36.35 -22.79 -12.85
CA THR A 559 -36.89 -22.31 -11.58
C THR A 559 -36.03 -22.88 -10.45
N ALA A 560 -35.72 -22.09 -9.43
CA ALA A 560 -35.08 -22.64 -8.23
C ALA A 560 -36.04 -23.58 -7.49
N SER A 561 -35.50 -24.68 -6.95
CA SER A 561 -36.23 -25.53 -6.00
C SER A 561 -36.46 -24.77 -4.69
N THR A 562 -37.66 -24.91 -4.12
CA THR A 562 -37.95 -24.54 -2.73
C THR A 562 -38.08 -25.77 -1.82
N ASP A 563 -37.75 -26.97 -2.33
CA ASP A 563 -37.60 -28.19 -1.52
C ASP A 563 -36.13 -28.41 -1.19
N PHE A 564 -35.69 -27.68 -0.17
CA PHE A 564 -34.33 -27.70 0.38
C PHE A 564 -33.95 -29.06 1.01
N SER A 565 -34.92 -29.97 1.22
CA SER A 565 -34.64 -31.32 1.72
C SER A 565 -34.04 -32.27 0.67
N SER A 566 -34.08 -31.88 -0.61
CA SER A 566 -33.54 -32.65 -1.73
C SER A 566 -32.03 -32.49 -1.95
N SER A 567 -31.43 -31.38 -1.48
CA SER A 567 -29.98 -31.15 -1.51
C SER A 567 -29.33 -31.51 -0.18
N VAL A 568 -28.20 -32.20 -0.26
CA VAL A 568 -27.31 -32.46 0.89
C VAL A 568 -26.68 -31.16 1.40
N VAL A 569 -26.42 -30.20 0.51
CA VAL A 569 -25.79 -28.91 0.84
C VAL A 569 -26.76 -28.03 1.60
N ASP A 570 -27.99 -27.87 1.11
CA ASP A 570 -29.04 -27.10 1.77
C ASP A 570 -29.38 -27.73 3.14
N THR A 571 -29.52 -29.06 3.18
CA THR A 571 -29.74 -29.80 4.43
C THR A 571 -28.59 -29.63 5.43
N ALA A 572 -27.34 -29.56 4.96
CA ALA A 572 -26.19 -29.28 5.82
C ALA A 572 -26.25 -27.86 6.40
N GLY A 573 -26.59 -26.85 5.60
CA GLY A 573 -26.81 -25.48 6.07
C GLY A 573 -27.91 -25.40 7.13
N ASN A 574 -29.07 -26.01 6.85
CA ASN A 574 -30.21 -26.07 7.78
C ASN A 574 -29.91 -26.83 9.10
N SER A 575 -28.80 -27.58 9.18
CA SER A 575 -28.34 -28.23 10.43
C SER A 575 -27.48 -27.33 11.34
N LEU A 576 -27.10 -26.14 10.86
CA LEU A 576 -26.31 -25.15 11.61
C LEU A 576 -27.21 -24.31 12.53
N GLY A 577 -26.62 -23.68 13.55
CA GLY A 577 -27.31 -22.70 14.39
C GLY A 577 -27.87 -21.51 13.60
N SER A 578 -28.95 -20.89 14.09
CA SER A 578 -29.73 -19.86 13.38
C SER A 578 -29.06 -18.49 13.14
N THR A 579 -27.75 -18.39 13.39
CA THR A 579 -26.92 -17.22 13.10
C THR A 579 -25.64 -17.64 12.38
N ALA A 580 -25.73 -18.71 11.58
CA ALA A 580 -24.61 -19.23 10.83
C ALA A 580 -24.21 -18.24 9.73
N SER A 581 -22.92 -17.96 9.64
CA SER A 581 -22.34 -17.21 8.54
C SER A 581 -21.23 -18.04 7.91
N ILE A 582 -21.36 -18.33 6.63
CA ILE A 582 -20.29 -18.99 5.85
C ILE A 582 -19.39 -17.88 5.29
N SER A 583 -18.08 -18.00 5.46
CA SER A 583 -17.08 -17.05 4.97
C SER A 583 -16.31 -17.59 3.77
N ALA A 584 -16.09 -18.90 3.69
CA ALA A 584 -15.30 -19.51 2.63
C ALA A 584 -15.78 -20.92 2.24
N LEU A 585 -15.60 -21.25 0.97
CA LEU A 585 -15.90 -22.55 0.37
C LEU A 585 -14.69 -23.02 -0.47
N ALA A 586 -14.30 -24.28 -0.33
CA ALA A 586 -13.27 -24.91 -1.16
C ALA A 586 -13.74 -26.29 -1.63
N VAL A 587 -13.21 -26.78 -2.75
CA VAL A 587 -13.56 -28.10 -3.30
C VAL A 587 -12.28 -28.86 -3.65
N GLU A 588 -12.13 -30.07 -3.11
CA GLU A 588 -11.10 -31.03 -3.55
C GLU A 588 -11.78 -32.37 -3.87
N ASN A 589 -11.54 -32.90 -5.08
CA ASN A 589 -12.16 -34.12 -5.58
C ASN A 589 -13.71 -34.09 -5.57
N GLN A 590 -14.34 -34.79 -4.63
CA GLN A 590 -15.80 -34.84 -4.42
C GLN A 590 -16.24 -34.19 -3.10
N THR A 591 -15.30 -33.58 -2.37
CA THR A 591 -15.54 -33.00 -1.04
C THR A 591 -15.63 -31.49 -1.14
N ILE A 592 -16.71 -30.92 -0.60
CA ILE A 592 -16.85 -29.48 -0.38
C ILE A 592 -16.45 -29.18 1.06
N TYR A 593 -15.49 -28.28 1.26
CA TYR A 593 -15.11 -27.78 2.57
C TYR A 593 -15.80 -26.44 2.81
N VAL A 594 -16.41 -26.31 3.98
CA VAL A 594 -17.18 -25.14 4.40
C VAL A 594 -16.55 -24.56 5.65
N ALA A 595 -16.27 -23.26 5.66
CA ALA A 595 -15.70 -22.56 6.81
C ALA A 595 -16.44 -21.24 7.10
N GLY A 596 -16.49 -20.84 8.37
CA GLY A 596 -17.17 -19.62 8.81
C GLY A 596 -17.37 -19.47 10.31
N ASN A 597 -18.41 -18.73 10.68
CA ASN A 597 -18.89 -18.54 12.04
C ASN A 597 -20.21 -19.31 12.22
N PHE A 598 -20.11 -20.56 12.68
CA PHE A 598 -21.27 -21.41 12.96
C PHE A 598 -20.90 -22.51 13.97
N SER A 599 -21.94 -23.11 14.54
CA SER A 599 -21.82 -24.36 15.30
C SER A 599 -22.95 -25.32 14.93
N SER A 600 -22.67 -26.61 15.06
CA SER A 600 -23.60 -27.71 14.83
C SER A 600 -23.38 -28.80 15.89
N ASN A 601 -24.16 -29.88 15.83
CA ASN A 601 -23.90 -31.09 16.60
C ASN A 601 -22.74 -31.95 16.06
N ILE A 602 -22.17 -31.60 14.90
CA ILE A 602 -21.09 -32.36 14.23
C ILE A 602 -19.75 -31.66 14.37
N SER A 603 -19.68 -30.36 14.06
CA SER A 603 -18.43 -29.58 14.11
C SER A 603 -18.69 -28.08 14.31
N THR A 604 -17.64 -27.35 14.69
CA THR A 604 -17.64 -25.89 14.89
C THR A 604 -16.74 -25.21 13.86
N SER A 605 -17.24 -24.14 13.23
CA SER A 605 -16.56 -23.26 12.27
C SER A 605 -15.97 -23.87 10.99
N VAL A 606 -15.76 -25.19 10.90
CA VAL A 606 -15.32 -25.88 9.68
C VAL A 606 -15.99 -27.27 9.58
N PHE A 607 -16.49 -27.66 8.40
CA PHE A 607 -16.91 -29.03 8.12
C PHE A 607 -16.71 -29.41 6.65
N ALA A 608 -16.89 -30.69 6.34
CA ALA A 608 -16.86 -31.22 4.99
C ALA A 608 -18.24 -31.77 4.58
N ILE A 609 -18.59 -31.66 3.30
CA ILE A 609 -19.77 -32.26 2.68
C ILE A 609 -19.32 -33.22 1.58
N THR A 610 -19.82 -34.46 1.64
CA THR A 610 -19.76 -35.44 0.55
C THR A 610 -21.19 -35.92 0.22
N ASP A 611 -21.56 -37.12 0.64
CA ASP A 611 -22.94 -37.63 0.71
C ASP A 611 -23.72 -37.11 1.93
N LYS A 612 -23.00 -36.54 2.90
CA LYS A 612 -23.50 -35.95 4.14
C LYS A 612 -22.48 -34.95 4.70
N ILE A 613 -22.89 -34.20 5.72
CA ILE A 613 -22.00 -33.41 6.57
C ILE A 613 -21.13 -34.33 7.46
N SER A 614 -19.83 -34.02 7.54
CA SER A 614 -18.85 -34.70 8.38
C SER A 614 -17.84 -33.72 8.99
N ASP A 615 -17.42 -34.00 10.23
CA ASP A 615 -16.31 -33.31 10.88
C ASP A 615 -14.98 -33.63 10.16
N LEU A 616 -14.06 -32.66 10.12
CA LEU A 616 -12.68 -32.87 9.64
C LEU A 616 -11.82 -33.62 10.67
N GLY A 617 -12.27 -33.63 11.93
CA GLY A 617 -11.59 -34.17 13.08
C GLY A 617 -11.49 -33.12 14.19
N GLU A 618 -11.43 -33.58 15.43
CA GLU A 618 -11.21 -32.76 16.62
C GLU A 618 -12.34 -31.73 16.90
N GLY A 619 -13.51 -31.93 16.26
CA GLY A 619 -14.71 -31.09 16.40
C GLY A 619 -14.64 -29.75 15.68
N GLY A 620 -13.68 -29.58 14.76
CA GLY A 620 -13.40 -28.34 14.05
C GLY A 620 -12.60 -27.34 14.88
N LEU A 621 -12.72 -26.05 14.56
CA LEU A 621 -12.01 -24.96 15.23
C LEU A 621 -12.88 -24.35 16.34
N ASN A 622 -12.24 -23.86 17.41
CA ASN A 622 -12.96 -23.36 18.58
C ASN A 622 -13.49 -21.92 18.47
N GLY A 623 -13.34 -21.27 17.32
CA GLY A 623 -13.80 -19.92 17.02
C GLY A 623 -13.91 -19.65 15.51
N ALA A 624 -14.47 -18.50 15.15
CA ALA A 624 -14.86 -18.17 13.77
C ALA A 624 -13.69 -18.16 12.77
N VAL A 625 -13.92 -18.65 11.55
CA VAL A 625 -12.98 -18.55 10.42
C VAL A 625 -13.36 -17.36 9.53
N SER A 626 -12.41 -16.47 9.26
CA SER A 626 -12.56 -15.31 8.37
C SER A 626 -12.22 -15.66 6.91
N SER A 627 -11.20 -16.50 6.69
CA SER A 627 -10.72 -16.88 5.36
C SER A 627 -10.18 -18.32 5.35
N MET A 628 -10.37 -19.01 4.22
CA MET A 628 -9.83 -20.34 3.95
C MET A 628 -9.30 -20.41 2.52
N THR A 629 -8.12 -21.02 2.33
CA THR A 629 -7.53 -21.24 1.01
C THR A 629 -6.99 -22.66 0.86
N LEU A 630 -7.17 -23.27 -0.32
CA LEU A 630 -6.69 -24.61 -0.65
C LEU A 630 -5.40 -24.49 -1.48
N ASN A 631 -4.33 -25.13 -1.03
CA ASN A 631 -3.05 -25.20 -1.74
C ASN A 631 -2.55 -26.64 -1.74
N ASN A 632 -2.63 -27.30 -2.90
CA ASN A 632 -2.54 -28.76 -3.01
C ASN A 632 -3.53 -29.42 -2.04
N SER A 633 -3.16 -30.49 -1.32
CA SER A 633 -4.03 -31.15 -0.34
C SER A 633 -3.89 -30.61 1.09
N VAL A 634 -3.64 -29.30 1.23
CA VAL A 634 -3.60 -28.58 2.51
C VAL A 634 -4.52 -27.37 2.45
N LEU A 635 -5.45 -27.30 3.39
CA LEU A 635 -6.25 -26.10 3.66
C LEU A 635 -5.51 -25.22 4.67
N TYR A 636 -5.47 -23.92 4.43
CA TYR A 636 -5.00 -22.91 5.38
C TYR A 636 -6.19 -22.05 5.80
N PHE A 637 -6.23 -21.67 7.08
CA PHE A 637 -7.34 -20.94 7.69
C PHE A 637 -6.82 -19.73 8.45
N ALA A 638 -7.50 -18.60 8.31
CA ALA A 638 -7.35 -17.40 9.14
C ALA A 638 -8.66 -17.15 9.91
N GLY A 639 -8.55 -16.71 11.16
CA GLY A 639 -9.73 -16.29 11.92
C GLY A 639 -9.47 -15.94 13.38
N SER A 640 -10.49 -16.20 14.19
CA SER A 640 -10.62 -15.84 15.61
C SER A 640 -10.70 -17.09 16.49
N PHE A 641 -9.72 -17.98 16.37
CA PHE A 641 -9.62 -19.25 17.09
C PHE A 641 -8.22 -19.43 17.70
N ASN A 642 -8.06 -20.37 18.64
CA ASN A 642 -6.75 -20.69 19.25
C ASN A 642 -6.45 -22.19 19.42
N GLY A 643 -7.38 -23.05 19.03
CA GLY A 643 -7.23 -24.50 19.06
C GLY A 643 -8.42 -25.19 18.39
N THR A 644 -8.41 -26.51 18.41
CA THR A 644 -9.57 -27.31 18.01
C THR A 644 -10.68 -27.27 19.07
N LYS A 645 -11.90 -27.65 18.67
CA LYS A 645 -13.08 -27.57 19.53
C LYS A 645 -12.99 -28.51 20.74
N ASP A 646 -12.38 -29.68 20.58
CA ASP A 646 -12.12 -30.63 21.65
C ASP A 646 -10.85 -30.33 22.47
N GLY A 647 -10.02 -29.40 21.99
CA GLY A 647 -8.77 -28.99 22.64
C GLY A 647 -7.58 -29.93 22.44
N SER A 648 -7.66 -30.91 21.53
CA SER A 648 -6.57 -31.87 21.29
C SER A 648 -5.39 -31.30 20.50
N THR A 649 -5.62 -30.31 19.61
CA THR A 649 -4.55 -29.55 18.94
C THR A 649 -4.54 -28.09 19.40
N ALA A 650 -3.40 -27.67 19.97
CA ALA A 650 -3.11 -26.30 20.40
C ALA A 650 -2.09 -25.61 19.48
N GLY A 651 -1.86 -24.31 19.69
CA GLY A 651 -0.93 -23.52 18.87
C GLY A 651 -1.53 -23.05 17.54
N LEU A 652 -2.87 -23.04 17.44
CA LEU A 652 -3.62 -22.60 16.27
C LEU A 652 -4.08 -21.13 16.39
N THR A 653 -3.37 -20.29 17.17
CA THR A 653 -3.83 -18.91 17.45
C THR A 653 -3.85 -18.07 16.18
N GLY A 654 -5.05 -17.65 15.80
CA GLY A 654 -5.35 -16.84 14.60
C GLY A 654 -5.22 -17.59 13.27
N VAL A 655 -4.37 -18.62 13.19
CA VAL A 655 -4.04 -19.31 11.93
C VAL A 655 -3.85 -20.82 12.15
N ALA A 656 -4.38 -21.62 11.23
CA ALA A 656 -4.29 -23.08 11.23
C ALA A 656 -4.07 -23.63 9.82
N SER A 657 -3.63 -24.89 9.74
CA SER A 657 -3.74 -25.69 8.52
C SER A 657 -4.34 -27.06 8.79
N PHE A 658 -4.98 -27.65 7.78
CA PHE A 658 -5.48 -29.01 7.79
C PHE A 658 -4.93 -29.78 6.60
N ASN A 659 -4.22 -30.87 6.86
CA ASN A 659 -3.71 -31.75 5.81
C ASN A 659 -4.78 -32.80 5.48
N ILE A 660 -5.36 -32.69 4.28
CA ILE A 660 -6.50 -33.52 3.86
C ILE A 660 -6.09 -34.99 3.72
N THR A 661 -4.90 -35.28 3.20
CA THR A 661 -4.40 -36.65 3.06
C THR A 661 -4.10 -37.33 4.39
N ALA A 662 -3.63 -36.56 5.39
CA ALA A 662 -3.32 -37.07 6.72
C ALA A 662 -4.54 -37.08 7.67
N GLY A 663 -5.59 -36.30 7.36
CA GLY A 663 -6.77 -36.12 8.21
C GLY A 663 -6.43 -35.46 9.55
N LYS A 664 -5.60 -34.41 9.53
CA LYS A 664 -5.08 -33.76 10.76
C LYS A 664 -4.94 -32.25 10.66
N TRP A 665 -5.25 -31.60 11.78
CA TRP A 665 -4.85 -30.22 12.06
C TRP A 665 -3.34 -30.12 12.28
N VAL A 666 -2.73 -29.06 11.77
CA VAL A 666 -1.29 -28.77 11.88
C VAL A 666 -1.11 -27.28 12.17
N PRO A 667 -0.43 -26.91 13.28
CA PRO A 667 -0.16 -25.52 13.61
C PRO A 667 0.94 -24.91 12.73
N LEU A 668 0.80 -23.61 12.44
CA LEU A 668 1.85 -22.81 11.81
C LEU A 668 2.77 -22.25 12.92
N GLY A 669 3.64 -23.12 13.42
CA GLY A 669 4.47 -22.85 14.61
C GLY A 669 3.61 -22.84 15.88
N ALA A 670 3.39 -21.67 16.45
CA ALA A 670 2.40 -21.45 17.53
C ALA A 670 1.37 -20.35 17.16
N GLY A 671 1.24 -20.02 15.87
CA GLY A 671 0.36 -18.96 15.38
C GLY A 671 0.83 -17.54 15.74
N ILE A 672 -0.13 -16.62 15.75
CA ILE A 672 0.05 -15.18 15.97
C ILE A 672 -0.58 -14.72 17.31
N ASN A 673 -0.29 -13.51 17.78
CA ASN A 673 -0.82 -12.98 19.03
C ASN A 673 -2.17 -12.24 18.89
N GLY A 674 -2.98 -12.60 17.89
CA GLY A 674 -4.24 -11.92 17.59
C GLY A 674 -5.09 -12.69 16.58
N ASN A 675 -5.82 -11.95 15.76
CA ASN A 675 -6.77 -12.48 14.79
C ASN A 675 -6.17 -12.35 13.38
N ALA A 676 -6.36 -13.36 12.53
CA ALA A 676 -6.05 -13.24 11.11
C ALA A 676 -7.35 -13.12 10.31
N ASP A 677 -7.34 -12.28 9.28
CA ASP A 677 -8.49 -12.03 8.40
C ASP A 677 -8.31 -12.70 7.04
N PHE A 678 -7.07 -12.74 6.53
CA PHE A 678 -6.74 -13.25 5.20
C PHE A 678 -5.58 -14.26 5.21
N VAL A 679 -5.71 -15.31 4.40
CA VAL A 679 -4.63 -16.26 4.03
C VAL A 679 -4.50 -16.32 2.51
N VAL A 680 -3.38 -15.84 1.98
CA VAL A 680 -3.15 -15.74 0.52
C VAL A 680 -1.88 -16.50 0.11
N PRO A 681 -1.98 -17.54 -0.74
CA PRO A 681 -0.82 -18.25 -1.25
C PRO A 681 -0.15 -17.47 -2.39
N PHE A 682 1.17 -17.42 -2.40
CA PHE A 682 1.98 -16.83 -3.48
C PHE A 682 3.31 -17.58 -3.62
N LEU A 683 4.07 -17.29 -4.69
CA LEU A 683 5.41 -17.87 -4.87
C LEU A 683 6.49 -16.90 -4.40
N LEU A 684 7.34 -17.28 -3.46
CA LEU A 684 8.47 -16.48 -2.98
C LEU A 684 9.79 -17.10 -3.44
N ASN A 685 10.73 -16.27 -3.90
CA ASN A 685 12.07 -16.73 -4.24
C ASN A 685 12.98 -16.53 -3.03
N THR A 686 13.39 -17.62 -2.36
CA THR A 686 14.32 -17.59 -1.23
C THR A 686 15.70 -18.03 -1.70
N THR A 687 16.77 -17.38 -1.25
CA THR A 687 18.14 -17.68 -1.75
C THR A 687 18.66 -19.10 -1.46
N ALA A 688 17.90 -19.92 -0.72
CA ALA A 688 18.21 -21.33 -0.47
C ALA A 688 17.96 -22.23 -1.70
N SER A 689 17.03 -21.86 -2.59
CA SER A 689 16.73 -22.57 -3.83
C SER A 689 16.46 -21.56 -4.96
N ASN A 690 17.15 -21.71 -6.10
CA ASN A 690 16.87 -20.89 -7.30
C ASN A 690 15.48 -21.14 -7.93
N ASP A 691 14.69 -22.04 -7.33
CA ASP A 691 13.31 -22.33 -7.67
C ASP A 691 12.40 -21.64 -6.62
N PRO A 692 11.42 -20.81 -7.04
CA PRO A 692 10.47 -20.19 -6.11
C PRO A 692 9.66 -21.22 -5.33
N GLU A 693 9.63 -21.10 -4.01
CA GLU A 693 8.79 -21.93 -3.12
C GLU A 693 7.42 -21.30 -2.88
N VAL A 694 6.46 -22.08 -2.40
CA VAL A 694 5.15 -21.54 -2.01
C VAL A 694 5.26 -20.88 -0.64
N ALA A 695 4.74 -19.66 -0.53
CA ALA A 695 4.61 -18.89 0.69
C ALA A 695 3.12 -18.61 0.98
N ILE A 696 2.74 -18.60 2.25
CA ILE A 696 1.40 -18.25 2.70
C ILE A 696 1.49 -16.92 3.44
N ALA A 697 0.98 -15.85 2.84
CA ALA A 697 0.82 -14.57 3.52
C ALA A 697 -0.37 -14.66 4.49
N VAL A 698 -0.16 -14.21 5.72
CA VAL A 698 -1.18 -14.10 6.77
C VAL A 698 -1.32 -12.63 7.10
N SER A 699 -2.53 -12.08 6.98
CA SER A 699 -2.82 -10.67 7.28
C SER A 699 -3.98 -10.54 8.26
N GLY A 700 -3.92 -9.59 9.19
CA GLY A 700 -4.99 -9.29 10.13
C GLY A 700 -4.55 -8.43 11.32
N ASN A 701 -5.32 -8.46 12.41
CA ASN A 701 -5.06 -7.69 13.63
C ASN A 701 -4.18 -8.46 14.63
N PHE A 702 -2.86 -8.33 14.49
CA PHE A 702 -1.82 -8.84 15.40
C PHE A 702 -0.55 -7.99 15.33
N ASP A 703 0.32 -8.08 16.33
CA ASP A 703 1.61 -7.35 16.37
C ASP A 703 2.85 -8.27 16.46
N SER A 704 2.64 -9.57 16.67
CA SER A 704 3.73 -10.54 16.80
C SER A 704 3.34 -12.00 16.46
N ILE A 705 4.35 -12.75 16.05
CA ILE A 705 4.35 -14.20 15.87
C ILE A 705 4.75 -14.85 17.21
N ASN A 706 4.01 -15.86 17.65
CA ASN A 706 4.25 -16.53 18.91
C ASN A 706 5.54 -17.36 18.88
N ALA A 707 6.26 -17.43 20.00
CA ALA A 707 7.45 -18.27 20.16
C ALA A 707 7.11 -19.76 20.01
N PHE A 708 7.95 -20.53 19.31
CA PHE A 708 7.79 -21.98 19.16
C PHE A 708 9.11 -22.68 18.81
N GLY A 709 9.29 -23.88 19.37
CA GLY A 709 10.57 -24.59 19.28
C GLY A 709 11.69 -23.74 19.88
N ASP A 710 12.78 -23.58 19.13
CA ASP A 710 13.90 -22.71 19.50
C ASP A 710 13.72 -21.25 19.01
N ASN A 711 12.64 -20.93 18.29
CA ASN A 711 12.35 -19.57 17.81
C ASN A 711 11.70 -18.73 18.90
N GLN A 712 12.26 -17.55 19.19
CA GLN A 712 11.63 -16.56 20.07
C GLN A 712 10.45 -15.87 19.38
N ALA A 713 9.60 -15.18 20.16
CA ALA A 713 8.51 -14.37 19.61
C ALA A 713 9.09 -13.23 18.75
N LYS A 714 8.44 -12.93 17.63
CA LYS A 714 8.95 -12.02 16.60
C LYS A 714 7.90 -10.94 16.28
N ALA A 715 8.30 -9.67 16.27
CA ALA A 715 7.41 -8.58 15.90
C ALA A 715 6.97 -8.71 14.43
N ALA A 716 5.68 -8.51 14.17
CA ALA A 716 5.03 -8.65 12.87
C ALA A 716 3.78 -7.76 12.84
N ALA A 717 3.85 -6.60 12.17
CA ALA A 717 2.80 -5.58 12.21
C ALA A 717 1.62 -5.94 11.29
N GLY A 718 0.75 -6.84 11.74
CA GLY A 718 -0.44 -7.32 11.02
C GLY A 718 -0.17 -8.14 9.76
N PHE A 719 1.10 -8.47 9.50
CA PHE A 719 1.56 -9.21 8.32
C PHE A 719 2.67 -10.19 8.70
N ALA A 720 2.54 -11.45 8.31
CA ALA A 720 3.55 -12.48 8.49
C ALA A 720 3.50 -13.52 7.37
N ILE A 721 4.63 -14.14 7.03
CA ILE A 721 4.73 -15.10 5.93
C ILE A 721 5.16 -16.48 6.45
N TRP A 722 4.30 -17.48 6.28
CA TRP A 722 4.64 -18.87 6.55
C TRP A 722 5.23 -19.55 5.32
N LEU A 723 6.32 -20.31 5.50
CA LEU A 723 6.94 -21.13 4.46
C LEU A 723 6.74 -22.63 4.76
N PRO A 724 5.78 -23.31 4.10
CA PRO A 724 5.53 -24.74 4.29
C PRO A 724 6.75 -25.63 4.02
N GLY A 725 7.63 -25.25 3.08
CA GLY A 725 8.86 -25.99 2.78
C GLY A 725 9.87 -25.98 3.93
N HIS A 726 9.84 -24.95 4.77
CA HIS A 726 10.72 -24.74 5.92
C HIS A 726 10.04 -25.08 7.26
N ALA A 727 8.72 -25.28 7.28
CA ALA A 727 7.89 -25.39 8.48
C ALA A 727 8.18 -24.27 9.52
N ASN A 728 8.43 -23.05 9.03
CA ASN A 728 8.76 -21.88 9.84
C ASN A 728 8.22 -20.61 9.17
N TRP A 729 8.15 -19.54 9.96
CA TRP A 729 7.87 -18.18 9.52
C TRP A 729 9.12 -17.55 8.90
N LEU A 730 8.94 -16.81 7.81
CA LEU A 730 10.02 -16.13 7.09
C LEU A 730 10.80 -15.19 8.02
N GLU A 731 10.10 -14.55 8.95
CA GLU A 731 10.63 -13.59 9.91
C GLU A 731 11.58 -14.21 10.96
N ASN A 732 11.57 -15.54 11.08
CA ASN A 732 12.51 -16.32 11.90
C ASN A 732 13.73 -16.84 11.11
N LEU A 733 13.64 -16.88 9.77
CA LEU A 733 14.69 -17.43 8.93
C LEU A 733 15.76 -16.37 8.62
N ASN A 734 17.03 -16.74 8.77
CA ASN A 734 18.15 -15.91 8.33
C ASN A 734 18.43 -16.14 6.82
N VAL A 735 17.45 -15.79 5.98
CA VAL A 735 17.53 -15.93 4.51
C VAL A 735 17.42 -14.56 3.85
N THR A 736 18.20 -14.33 2.80
CA THR A 736 18.05 -13.11 1.99
C THR A 736 16.81 -13.25 1.13
N THR A 737 15.88 -12.31 1.29
CA THR A 737 14.58 -12.27 0.64
C THR A 737 14.18 -10.81 0.40
N ILE A 738 13.18 -10.59 -0.44
CA ILE A 738 12.47 -9.31 -0.51
C ILE A 738 11.85 -8.98 0.86
N PHE A 739 11.90 -7.70 1.25
CA PHE A 739 11.14 -7.17 2.38
C PHE A 739 9.68 -7.01 1.99
N LEU A 740 8.75 -7.36 2.88
CA LEU A 740 7.30 -7.26 2.68
C LEU A 740 6.61 -6.77 3.95
N GLN A 741 5.71 -5.78 3.80
CA GLN A 741 4.89 -5.24 4.88
C GLN A 741 3.51 -4.83 4.35
N GLY A 742 2.47 -4.95 5.16
CA GLY A 742 1.15 -4.37 4.90
C GLY A 742 0.03 -5.41 4.96
N VAL A 743 -0.88 -5.44 3.98
CA VAL A 743 -2.00 -6.40 3.97
C VAL A 743 -2.15 -7.01 2.58
N LEU A 744 -2.22 -8.33 2.49
CA LEU A 744 -2.54 -9.05 1.25
C LEU A 744 -3.91 -9.73 1.41
N ILE A 745 -4.90 -9.27 0.64
CA ILE A 745 -6.32 -9.61 0.83
C ILE A 745 -6.70 -10.84 -0.02
N THR A 746 -6.34 -10.81 -1.30
CA THR A 746 -6.73 -11.85 -2.26
C THR A 746 -5.72 -11.98 -3.40
N GLY A 747 -5.76 -13.09 -4.13
CA GLY A 747 -4.83 -13.43 -5.20
C GLY A 747 -5.42 -14.41 -6.21
N THR A 748 -5.05 -14.28 -7.48
CA THR A 748 -5.56 -15.15 -8.53
C THR A 748 -4.52 -15.43 -9.62
N ASN A 749 -4.48 -16.68 -10.10
CA ASN A 749 -3.61 -17.09 -11.20
C ASN A 749 -4.28 -16.76 -12.54
N VAL A 750 -3.61 -15.96 -13.37
CA VAL A 750 -4.16 -15.50 -14.65
C VAL A 750 -3.56 -16.30 -15.80
N PRO A 751 -4.38 -16.97 -16.65
CA PRO A 751 -3.87 -17.70 -17.80
C PRO A 751 -2.98 -16.84 -18.71
N GLY A 752 -1.78 -17.34 -19.01
CA GLY A 752 -0.80 -16.68 -19.89
C GLY A 752 -0.18 -15.38 -19.35
N ASN A 753 -0.42 -15.01 -18.09
CA ASN A 753 0.01 -13.76 -17.47
C ASN A 753 0.63 -14.00 -16.09
N PRO A 754 1.35 -13.03 -15.50
CA PRO A 754 1.69 -13.06 -14.08
C PRO A 754 0.43 -13.16 -13.19
N PRO A 755 0.50 -13.80 -12.01
CA PRO A 755 -0.61 -13.78 -11.05
C PRO A 755 -0.87 -12.35 -10.58
N LEU A 756 -2.14 -12.04 -10.38
CA LEU A 756 -2.59 -10.78 -9.79
C LEU A 756 -2.90 -10.98 -8.32
N PHE A 757 -2.69 -9.93 -7.53
CA PHE A 757 -3.03 -9.87 -6.12
C PHE A 757 -3.79 -8.57 -5.83
N ALA A 758 -4.40 -8.46 -4.65
CA ALA A 758 -4.90 -7.19 -4.16
C ALA A 758 -4.61 -7.00 -2.68
N GLY A 759 -4.33 -5.76 -2.30
CA GLY A 759 -4.00 -5.38 -0.94
C GLY A 759 -3.22 -4.07 -0.84
N GLN A 760 -2.73 -3.77 0.36
CA GLN A 760 -1.86 -2.65 0.67
C GLN A 760 -0.45 -3.18 0.96
N VAL A 761 0.29 -3.63 -0.07
CA VAL A 761 1.63 -4.21 0.14
C VAL A 761 2.72 -3.19 -0.22
N SER A 762 3.60 -2.92 0.74
CA SER A 762 4.90 -2.29 0.51
C SER A 762 5.96 -3.38 0.38
N SER A 763 6.85 -3.28 -0.61
CA SER A 763 7.85 -4.31 -0.87
C SER A 763 9.15 -3.77 -1.43
N PHE A 764 10.27 -4.32 -0.97
CA PHE A 764 11.60 -3.91 -1.40
C PHE A 764 12.51 -5.10 -1.72
N GLU A 765 13.46 -4.91 -2.64
CA GLU A 765 14.41 -5.92 -3.13
C GLU A 765 15.22 -6.57 -1.99
N LEU A 766 15.54 -5.81 -0.96
CA LEU A 766 16.36 -6.24 0.17
C LEU A 766 15.91 -5.63 1.50
N ALA A 767 15.73 -6.47 2.53
CA ALA A 767 15.68 -6.03 3.92
C ALA A 767 17.12 -5.69 4.39
N ALA A 768 17.35 -4.45 4.81
CA ALA A 768 18.67 -3.98 5.21
C ALA A 768 18.54 -2.73 6.09
N ASN A 769 18.86 -2.87 7.38
CA ASN A 769 18.69 -1.79 8.35
C ASN A 769 19.87 -0.82 8.28
N GLY A 770 19.61 0.38 7.78
CA GLY A 770 20.52 1.53 7.72
C GLY A 770 21.69 1.45 6.73
N SER A 771 22.09 0.28 6.22
CA SER A 771 23.17 0.19 5.22
C SER A 771 23.10 -1.02 4.28
N PHE A 772 23.58 -0.85 3.04
CA PHE A 772 23.70 -1.91 2.03
C PHE A 772 24.97 -1.75 1.17
N GLU A 773 25.46 -2.85 0.58
CA GLU A 773 26.60 -2.88 -0.33
C GLU A 773 26.12 -2.85 -1.80
N LEU A 774 26.67 -1.92 -2.59
CA LEU A 774 26.51 -1.89 -4.04
C LEU A 774 27.53 -2.81 -4.71
N THR A 775 27.05 -3.70 -5.56
CA THR A 775 27.86 -4.71 -6.24
C THR A 775 27.72 -4.61 -7.77
N GLY A 776 28.49 -5.40 -8.51
CA GLY A 776 28.47 -5.42 -9.97
C GLY A 776 28.94 -4.09 -10.58
N THR A 777 28.09 -3.45 -11.39
CA THR A 777 28.29 -2.09 -11.90
C THR A 777 27.32 -1.10 -11.24
N GLY A 778 27.10 -1.23 -9.93
CA GLY A 778 26.12 -0.44 -9.19
C GLY A 778 24.68 -0.74 -9.61
N ASN A 779 24.40 -2.01 -9.92
CA ASN A 779 23.13 -2.52 -10.43
C ASN A 779 22.57 -3.71 -9.62
N THR A 780 23.25 -4.11 -8.57
CA THR A 780 22.84 -5.16 -7.62
C THR A 780 23.18 -4.72 -6.19
N ILE A 781 22.37 -5.12 -5.22
CA ILE A 781 22.54 -4.80 -3.79
C ILE A 781 22.70 -6.06 -2.95
N GLN A 782 23.44 -5.95 -1.85
CA GLN A 782 23.62 -7.02 -0.87
C GLN A 782 23.62 -6.45 0.56
N GLN A 783 23.17 -7.24 1.53
CA GLN A 783 23.20 -6.87 2.94
C GLN A 783 24.60 -7.09 3.51
N PHE A 784 25.08 -6.18 4.36
CA PHE A 784 26.28 -6.42 5.15
C PHE A 784 26.00 -7.42 6.30
N PRO A 785 27.00 -8.20 6.77
CA PRO A 785 26.81 -9.19 7.81
C PRO A 785 26.75 -8.57 9.22
N VAL A 786 25.72 -7.76 9.48
CA VAL A 786 25.41 -7.15 10.79
C VAL A 786 23.90 -6.95 10.95
N SER A 787 23.39 -7.24 12.14
CA SER A 787 21.96 -7.12 12.48
C SER A 787 21.70 -5.87 13.31
N ILE A 788 21.49 -4.75 12.63
CA ILE A 788 21.24 -3.44 13.25
C ILE A 788 19.76 -3.31 13.61
N THR A 789 19.44 -2.78 14.79
CA THR A 789 18.07 -2.47 15.24
C THR A 789 17.99 -1.06 15.82
N ASP A 790 16.94 -0.32 15.47
CA ASP A 790 16.73 1.03 16.01
C ASP A 790 16.52 1.06 17.52
N THR A 791 16.97 2.14 18.15
CA THR A 791 16.76 2.39 19.58
C THR A 791 15.35 2.96 19.78
N PRO A 792 14.52 2.43 20.71
CA PRO A 792 13.19 3.00 20.97
C PRO A 792 13.26 4.47 21.41
N SER A 793 12.84 5.39 20.54
CA SER A 793 12.91 6.83 20.81
C SER A 793 11.98 7.21 21.97
N GLN A 794 12.54 7.81 23.03
CA GLN A 794 11.72 8.36 24.12
C GLN A 794 10.97 9.60 23.62
N THR A 795 9.64 9.53 23.59
CA THR A 795 8.77 10.64 23.22
C THR A 795 8.98 11.86 24.14
N LYS A 796 9.54 12.94 23.59
CA LYS A 796 9.59 14.26 24.24
C LYS A 796 8.88 15.31 23.40
N THR A 797 7.72 15.74 23.90
CA THR A 797 6.97 16.87 23.37
C THR A 797 7.70 18.19 23.67
N SER A 798 8.34 18.80 22.67
CA SER A 798 8.98 20.11 22.83
C SER A 798 9.04 20.88 21.51
N ALA A 799 8.03 21.73 21.25
CA ALA A 799 7.86 22.49 20.01
C ALA A 799 8.86 23.65 19.78
N LYS A 800 10.08 23.58 20.35
CA LYS A 800 11.15 24.58 20.19
C LYS A 800 12.56 23.94 20.21
N ALA A 801 12.84 23.09 19.24
CA ALA A 801 14.22 22.64 18.97
C ALA A 801 15.06 23.79 18.39
N LYS A 802 16.29 23.94 18.89
CA LYS A 802 17.28 24.89 18.34
C LYS A 802 18.07 24.17 17.25
N ARG A 803 18.36 24.83 16.13
CA ARG A 803 18.91 24.22 14.90
C ARG A 803 20.32 23.65 15.11
N ALA A 804 20.42 22.38 15.48
CA ALA A 804 21.62 21.55 15.32
C ALA A 804 21.47 20.74 14.02
N VAL A 805 22.60 20.36 13.39
CA VAL A 805 22.62 19.63 12.11
C VAL A 805 22.49 18.11 12.30
N VAL A 806 22.75 17.64 13.52
CA VAL A 806 22.36 16.31 14.00
C VAL A 806 21.18 16.51 14.95
N ASP A 807 19.98 16.16 14.50
CA ASP A 807 18.79 16.13 15.35
C ASP A 807 18.90 14.94 16.32
N GLN A 808 18.32 15.05 17.52
CA GLN A 808 18.17 13.90 18.43
C GLN A 808 17.09 12.92 17.95
N SER A 809 16.44 13.18 16.81
CA SER A 809 15.50 12.29 16.13
C SER A 809 16.13 11.41 15.03
N THR A 810 17.44 11.44 14.80
CA THR A 810 18.07 10.56 13.80
C THR A 810 18.21 9.14 14.33
N ASN A 811 17.63 8.17 13.65
CA ASN A 811 17.82 6.74 13.89
C ASN A 811 18.70 6.12 12.77
N GLY A 812 18.95 4.81 12.82
CA GLY A 812 19.72 4.10 11.80
C GLY A 812 21.21 4.46 11.71
N VAL A 813 21.81 4.20 10.53
CA VAL A 813 23.26 4.36 10.27
C VAL A 813 23.52 5.66 9.53
N VAL A 814 24.27 6.56 10.15
CA VAL A 814 24.55 7.91 9.65
C VAL A 814 25.85 7.97 8.85
N ALA A 815 26.86 7.21 9.26
CA ALA A 815 28.20 7.22 8.70
C ALA A 815 28.77 5.79 8.54
N GLY A 816 29.50 5.55 7.45
CA GLY A 816 30.20 4.30 7.17
C GLY A 816 31.65 4.50 6.75
N LEU A 817 32.51 3.53 7.07
CA LEU A 817 33.94 3.54 6.71
C LEU A 817 34.47 2.12 6.50
N PHE A 818 35.28 1.91 5.46
CA PHE A 818 36.09 0.70 5.30
C PHE A 818 37.54 0.95 5.74
N TYR A 819 38.15 -0.04 6.40
CA TYR A 819 39.55 0.01 6.82
C TYR A 819 40.26 -1.31 6.52
N ASN A 820 41.23 -1.27 5.60
CA ASN A 820 41.91 -2.44 5.03
C ASN A 820 43.44 -2.39 5.22
N ASP A 821 43.92 -1.82 6.34
CA ASP A 821 45.35 -1.64 6.63
C ASP A 821 45.77 -2.42 7.90
N ASN A 822 47.08 -2.59 8.12
CA ASN A 822 47.67 -3.31 9.25
C ASN A 822 47.18 -4.77 9.39
N GLY A 823 46.76 -5.38 8.28
CA GLY A 823 46.25 -6.76 8.23
C GLY A 823 44.78 -6.91 8.65
N LEU A 824 44.11 -5.81 8.98
CA LEU A 824 42.69 -5.78 9.31
C LEU A 824 41.85 -5.58 8.03
N ASN A 825 40.61 -6.09 8.06
CA ASN A 825 39.56 -5.81 7.06
C ASN A 825 38.30 -5.49 7.85
N LEU A 826 38.05 -4.21 8.10
CA LEU A 826 36.97 -3.73 8.95
C LEU A 826 35.94 -2.95 8.13
N THR A 827 34.67 -3.20 8.40
CA THR A 827 33.57 -2.32 8.00
C THR A 827 32.97 -1.68 9.24
N ILE A 828 32.99 -0.36 9.32
CA ILE A 828 32.70 0.43 10.53
C ILE A 828 31.46 1.28 10.28
N TYR A 829 30.50 1.22 11.18
CA TYR A 829 29.23 1.95 11.13
C TYR A 829 29.08 2.85 12.35
N GLY A 830 28.66 4.09 12.12
CA GLY A 830 28.30 5.07 13.12
C GLY A 830 26.89 5.59 12.90
N GLY A 831 26.10 5.76 13.94
CA GLY A 831 24.75 6.30 13.86
C GLY A 831 24.08 6.41 15.23
N HIS A 832 22.78 6.16 15.25
CA HIS A 832 22.03 5.97 16.49
C HIS A 832 21.22 4.67 16.39
N PHE A 833 21.82 3.59 16.88
CA PHE A 833 21.29 2.24 16.71
C PHE A 833 21.83 1.31 17.79
N THR A 834 21.22 0.13 17.87
CA THR A 834 21.65 -1.00 18.70
C THR A 834 22.04 -2.20 17.81
N THR A 835 22.98 -3.02 18.27
CA THR A 835 23.29 -4.33 17.67
C THR A 835 23.84 -5.26 18.74
N THR A 836 23.84 -6.57 18.48
CA THR A 836 24.47 -7.56 19.35
C THR A 836 25.90 -7.83 18.86
N ALA A 837 26.87 -7.81 19.78
CA ALA A 837 28.24 -8.22 19.54
C ALA A 837 28.36 -9.74 19.40
N THR A 838 29.45 -10.25 18.81
CA THR A 838 29.70 -11.70 18.70
C THR A 838 29.83 -12.40 20.06
N ASN A 839 30.14 -11.66 21.13
CA ASN A 839 30.18 -12.18 22.51
C ASN A 839 28.81 -12.09 23.25
N GLY A 840 27.75 -11.64 22.58
CA GLY A 840 26.40 -11.48 23.14
C GLY A 840 26.12 -10.15 23.87
N SER A 841 27.10 -9.25 24.02
CA SER A 841 26.85 -7.92 24.62
C SER A 841 26.12 -6.98 23.66
N THR A 842 25.26 -6.10 24.18
CA THR A 842 24.66 -5.01 23.40
C THR A 842 25.70 -3.94 23.09
N ILE A 843 25.78 -3.54 21.82
CA ILE A 843 26.56 -2.41 21.32
C ILE A 843 25.59 -1.28 20.96
N THR A 844 26.00 -0.04 21.18
CA THR A 844 25.22 1.15 20.78
C THR A 844 26.06 2.11 19.94
N ASN A 845 25.45 2.74 18.93
CA ASN A 845 25.94 3.90 18.16
C ASN A 845 27.21 3.72 17.30
N LEU A 846 28.11 2.78 17.61
CA LEU A 846 29.27 2.40 16.80
C LEU A 846 29.40 0.88 16.73
N ALA A 847 29.37 0.31 15.52
CA ALA A 847 29.64 -1.10 15.27
C ALA A 847 30.81 -1.30 14.29
N ILE A 848 31.63 -2.31 14.55
CA ILE A 848 32.82 -2.67 13.78
C ILE A 848 32.68 -4.15 13.40
N VAL A 849 32.63 -4.44 12.10
CA VAL A 849 32.56 -5.80 11.56
C VAL A 849 33.92 -6.19 11.01
N ASN A 850 34.56 -7.20 11.61
CA ASN A 850 35.89 -7.66 11.22
C ASN A 850 35.82 -8.83 10.24
N GLY A 851 35.91 -8.53 8.94
CA GLY A 851 35.95 -9.53 7.87
C GLY A 851 37.22 -10.40 7.86
N SER A 852 38.28 -10.01 8.58
CA SER A 852 39.46 -10.87 8.77
C SER A 852 39.28 -11.90 9.90
N ASP A 853 38.28 -11.73 10.75
CA ASP A 853 37.92 -12.62 11.88
C ASP A 853 36.48 -13.12 11.73
N GLY A 854 36.16 -13.71 10.57
CA GLY A 854 34.87 -14.36 10.35
C GLY A 854 33.61 -13.46 10.42
N ASN A 855 33.77 -12.15 10.20
CA ASN A 855 32.75 -11.11 10.44
C ASN A 855 32.39 -10.91 11.92
N ALA A 856 33.34 -11.09 12.84
CA ALA A 856 33.14 -10.77 14.26
C ALA A 856 32.73 -9.29 14.45
N VAL A 857 31.73 -9.05 15.30
CA VAL A 857 31.13 -7.74 15.57
C VAL A 857 31.57 -7.23 16.94
N SER A 858 32.22 -6.06 16.96
CA SER A 858 32.63 -5.30 18.15
C SER A 858 32.15 -3.84 18.06
N GLY A 859 32.39 -3.03 19.10
CA GLY A 859 31.93 -1.63 19.12
C GLY A 859 31.83 -1.04 20.54
N PHE A 860 31.06 0.03 20.69
CA PHE A 860 30.83 0.66 22.00
C PHE A 860 29.82 -0.15 22.85
N ALA A 861 30.34 -0.97 23.77
CA ALA A 861 29.55 -1.69 24.77
C ALA A 861 29.39 -0.91 26.10
N ALA A 862 30.30 0.02 26.40
CA ALA A 862 30.27 0.89 27.59
C ALA A 862 31.13 2.14 27.37
N GLY A 863 30.95 3.19 28.17
CA GLY A 863 31.80 4.39 28.21
C GLY A 863 31.26 5.59 27.41
N VAL A 864 30.61 5.36 26.29
CA VAL A 864 29.79 6.35 25.58
C VAL A 864 28.32 6.10 25.92
N ASP A 865 27.55 7.17 26.18
CA ASP A 865 26.14 7.04 26.56
C ASP A 865 25.29 6.55 25.38
N SER A 866 24.32 5.67 25.65
CA SER A 866 23.47 5.08 24.59
C SER A 866 22.61 6.12 23.85
N SER A 867 22.29 7.26 24.48
CA SER A 867 21.60 8.40 23.84
C SER A 867 22.50 9.25 22.93
N SER A 868 23.77 8.89 22.75
CA SER A 868 24.66 9.56 21.82
C SER A 868 24.28 9.27 20.36
N VAL A 869 24.69 10.15 19.45
CA VAL A 869 24.56 9.94 18.00
C VAL A 869 25.93 10.10 17.36
N VAL A 870 26.45 9.08 16.68
CA VAL A 870 27.65 9.19 15.86
C VAL A 870 27.28 9.73 14.49
N ALA A 871 27.92 10.82 14.07
CA ALA A 871 27.64 11.51 12.80
C ALA A 871 28.81 11.51 11.82
N ALA A 872 30.04 11.32 12.30
CA ALA A 872 31.25 11.32 11.47
C ALA A 872 32.25 10.25 11.92
N LEU A 873 32.95 9.68 10.94
CA LEU A 873 34.03 8.71 11.11
C LEU A 873 35.24 9.12 10.27
N GLY A 874 36.46 8.84 10.76
CA GLY A 874 37.67 8.98 9.97
C GLY A 874 38.88 8.31 10.62
N THR A 875 39.82 7.81 9.84
CA THR A 875 41.00 7.07 10.34
C THR A 875 42.33 7.74 10.01
N SER A 876 43.28 7.65 10.94
CA SER A 876 44.68 8.05 10.75
C SER A 876 45.59 7.03 11.43
N GLY A 877 46.38 6.30 10.66
CA GLY A 877 47.06 5.09 11.15
C GLY A 877 46.04 4.06 11.65
N THR A 878 46.26 3.50 12.83
CA THR A 878 45.33 2.56 13.50
C THR A 878 44.23 3.25 14.32
N SER A 879 44.26 4.59 14.43
CA SER A 879 43.31 5.36 15.22
C SER A 879 42.07 5.72 14.40
N LEU A 880 40.90 5.24 14.85
CA LEU A 880 39.58 5.68 14.41
C LEU A 880 39.13 6.87 15.26
N PHE A 881 38.73 7.94 14.59
CA PHE A 881 38.08 9.10 15.18
C PHE A 881 36.58 8.96 14.97
N VAL A 882 35.83 9.04 16.05
CA VAL A 882 34.37 8.90 16.09
C VAL A 882 33.79 10.20 16.62
N GLY A 883 33.05 10.92 15.77
CA GLY A 883 32.49 12.23 16.08
C GLY A 883 30.97 12.26 15.99
N GLY A 884 30.33 13.11 16.76
CA GLY A 884 28.88 13.29 16.73
C GLY A 884 28.37 14.13 17.90
N ASN A 885 27.14 13.86 18.34
CA ASN A 885 26.64 14.32 19.64
C ASN A 885 26.95 13.22 20.66
N LEU A 886 28.19 13.21 21.17
CA LEU A 886 28.71 12.15 22.03
C LEU A 886 28.90 12.64 23.46
N THR A 887 28.34 11.91 24.42
CA THR A 887 28.54 12.11 25.86
C THR A 887 28.97 10.81 26.54
N GLY A 888 29.55 10.91 27.74
CA GLY A 888 29.94 9.75 28.55
C GLY A 888 31.27 9.92 29.29
N ASN A 889 31.88 8.82 29.70
CA ASN A 889 33.20 8.79 30.34
C ASN A 889 34.01 7.57 29.89
N VAL A 890 35.19 7.83 29.32
CA VAL A 890 36.11 6.80 28.82
C VAL A 890 37.44 6.93 29.57
N ASN A 891 37.87 5.85 30.23
CA ASN A 891 39.13 5.77 30.96
C ASN A 891 39.35 6.94 31.96
N GLY A 892 38.28 7.41 32.61
CA GLY A 892 38.31 8.51 33.59
C GLY A 892 38.29 9.91 32.97
N ARG A 893 38.13 10.03 31.65
CA ARG A 893 37.96 11.32 30.93
C ARG A 893 36.54 11.45 30.43
N GLU A 894 35.96 12.62 30.65
CA GLU A 894 34.65 13.00 30.08
C GLU A 894 34.72 13.04 28.55
N VAL A 895 33.69 12.49 27.89
CA VAL A 895 33.52 12.53 26.44
C VAL A 895 32.64 13.72 26.07
N GLY A 896 33.11 14.54 25.13
CA GLY A 896 32.36 15.64 24.55
C GLY A 896 32.62 15.69 23.05
N GLY A 897 31.62 15.30 22.26
CA GLY A 897 31.58 15.40 20.79
C GLY A 897 32.52 14.46 20.00
N LEU A 898 33.62 13.99 20.60
CA LEU A 898 34.65 13.18 19.93
C LEU A 898 35.20 12.07 20.84
N VAL A 899 35.43 10.90 20.25
CA VAL A 899 36.11 9.74 20.86
C VAL A 899 37.17 9.22 19.89
N MET A 900 38.28 8.69 20.42
CA MET A 900 39.31 8.00 19.64
C MET A 900 39.37 6.51 20.01
N TYR A 901 39.36 5.62 19.03
CA TYR A 901 39.35 4.17 19.21
C TYR A 901 40.55 3.55 18.49
N ASP A 902 41.21 2.57 19.08
CA ASP A 902 42.34 1.87 18.46
C ASP A 902 41.84 0.58 17.79
N LEU A 903 41.93 0.54 16.47
CA LEU A 903 41.41 -0.57 15.65
C LEU A 903 42.21 -1.87 15.81
N VAL A 904 43.46 -1.80 16.29
CA VAL A 904 44.30 -3.00 16.52
C VAL A 904 44.11 -3.50 17.95
N ALA A 905 43.97 -2.60 18.93
CA ALA A 905 43.64 -3.00 20.30
C ALA A 905 42.17 -3.45 20.46
N ASN A 906 41.28 -3.00 19.57
CA ASN A 906 39.82 -3.17 19.66
C ASN A 906 39.28 -2.64 21.01
N ASP A 907 39.77 -1.46 21.39
CA ASP A 907 39.40 -0.73 22.61
C ASP A 907 39.60 0.78 22.41
N TYR A 908 39.09 1.58 23.35
CA TYR A 908 39.31 3.02 23.40
C TYR A 908 40.80 3.37 23.49
N ALA A 909 41.25 4.28 22.64
CA ALA A 909 42.65 4.72 22.62
C ALA A 909 43.07 5.34 23.96
N SER A 910 44.32 5.13 24.36
CA SER A 910 44.90 5.69 25.58
C SER A 910 46.20 6.43 25.27
N PRO A 911 46.28 7.76 25.49
CA PRO A 911 45.26 8.64 26.06
C PRO A 911 44.15 9.04 25.06
N GLN A 912 42.93 9.26 25.55
CA GLN A 912 41.89 9.96 24.79
C GLN A 912 42.27 11.43 24.52
N PRO A 913 41.84 12.04 23.40
CA PRO A 913 41.92 13.48 23.17
C PRO A 913 41.30 14.31 24.32
N ALA A 914 41.65 15.60 24.39
CA ALA A 914 40.95 16.51 25.29
C ALA A 914 39.52 16.78 24.78
N SER A 915 38.52 16.61 25.65
CA SER A 915 37.09 16.75 25.36
C SER A 915 36.73 18.11 24.74
N LEU A 916 35.88 18.11 23.71
CA LEU A 916 35.38 19.34 23.09
C LEU A 916 34.35 20.02 23.99
N GLN A 917 34.40 21.35 24.05
CA GLN A 917 33.65 22.17 24.99
C GLN A 917 32.73 23.16 24.26
N GLY A 918 31.58 23.44 24.87
CA GLY A 918 30.54 24.33 24.35
C GLY A 918 29.21 24.05 25.06
N SER A 919 28.12 24.72 24.67
CA SER A 919 26.80 24.44 25.26
C SER A 919 26.22 23.07 24.88
N SER A 920 26.67 22.50 23.76
CA SER A 920 26.46 21.11 23.34
C SER A 920 27.48 20.81 22.23
N ALA A 921 28.67 20.34 22.62
CA ALA A 921 29.78 20.14 21.68
C ALA A 921 29.46 18.99 20.71
N THR A 922 29.28 19.32 19.43
CA THR A 922 28.92 18.37 18.36
C THR A 922 29.94 18.36 17.26
N VAL A 923 30.31 17.18 16.76
CA VAL A 923 31.19 17.01 15.59
C VAL A 923 30.37 16.51 14.40
N ASN A 924 30.30 17.31 13.34
CA ASN A 924 29.53 16.99 12.13
C ASN A 924 30.41 16.38 11.03
N ALA A 925 31.72 16.66 11.03
CA ALA A 925 32.64 16.19 10.01
C ALA A 925 34.04 15.88 10.58
N ILE A 926 34.64 14.80 10.07
CA ILE A 926 36.03 14.40 10.35
C ILE A 926 36.71 14.16 9.01
N ALA A 927 37.83 14.83 8.76
CA ALA A 927 38.54 14.81 7.49
C ALA A 927 40.05 14.57 7.70
N PRO A 928 40.52 13.32 7.79
CA PRO A 928 41.94 12.99 7.82
C PRO A 928 42.67 13.50 6.58
N GLN A 929 43.77 14.23 6.73
CA GLN A 929 44.48 14.82 5.60
C GLN A 929 45.32 13.76 4.85
N PRO A 930 45.14 13.61 3.52
CA PRO A 930 45.82 12.58 2.73
C PRO A 930 47.35 12.61 2.90
N SER A 931 47.93 11.44 3.19
CA SER A 931 49.39 11.24 3.35
C SER A 931 50.04 12.03 4.50
N THR A 932 49.29 12.36 5.57
CA THR A 932 49.82 13.03 6.77
C THR A 932 49.26 12.40 8.06
N THR A 933 49.72 12.89 9.23
CA THR A 933 49.19 12.52 10.57
C THR A 933 48.11 13.48 11.08
N LEU A 934 47.67 14.44 10.27
CA LEU A 934 46.73 15.49 10.68
C LEU A 934 45.28 15.09 10.42
N VAL A 935 44.43 15.22 11.43
CA VAL A 935 42.98 14.96 11.34
C VAL A 935 42.21 16.23 11.66
N TYR A 936 41.43 16.71 10.68
CA TYR A 936 40.60 17.91 10.83
C TYR A 936 39.24 17.50 11.38
N VAL A 937 38.81 18.15 12.46
CA VAL A 937 37.56 17.88 13.18
C VAL A 937 36.74 19.15 13.15
N GLY A 938 35.53 19.08 12.58
CA GLY A 938 34.64 20.22 12.37
C GLY A 938 33.23 19.99 12.93
N GLY A 939 32.64 21.01 13.52
CA GLY A 939 31.28 20.94 14.07
C GLY A 939 30.83 22.23 14.76
N ASP A 940 30.03 22.10 15.82
CA ASP A 940 29.64 23.19 16.74
C ASP A 940 30.28 22.96 18.11
N PHE A 941 31.41 23.63 18.36
CA PHE A 941 32.15 23.64 19.61
C PHE A 941 33.04 24.89 19.69
N GLN A 942 33.52 25.21 20.88
CA GLN A 942 34.31 26.42 21.16
C GLN A 942 35.79 26.13 21.45
N SER A 943 36.10 25.03 22.14
CA SER A 943 37.48 24.66 22.48
C SER A 943 37.65 23.15 22.63
N ALA A 944 38.90 22.69 22.59
CA ALA A 944 39.28 21.32 22.90
C ALA A 944 40.04 21.30 24.25
N GLY A 945 39.32 21.00 25.33
CA GLY A 945 39.76 21.31 26.69
C GLY A 945 40.07 22.81 26.83
N SER A 946 41.28 23.13 27.28
CA SER A 946 41.77 24.52 27.39
C SER A 946 42.30 25.13 26.09
N PHE A 947 42.34 24.38 24.98
CA PHE A 947 42.86 24.86 23.70
C PHE A 947 41.73 25.46 22.84
N ASN A 948 41.77 26.77 22.59
CA ASN A 948 40.75 27.48 21.82
C ASN A 948 40.84 27.15 20.32
N CYS A 949 39.78 26.57 19.76
CA CYS A 949 39.63 26.32 18.32
C CYS A 949 38.12 26.20 18.02
N PRO A 950 37.41 27.32 17.80
CA PRO A 950 35.98 27.29 17.56
C PRO A 950 35.66 26.71 16.18
N ALA A 951 34.60 25.90 16.09
CA ALA A 951 34.10 25.23 14.88
C ALA A 951 35.03 24.24 14.16
N LEU A 952 36.36 24.42 14.21
CA LEU A 952 37.35 23.60 13.51
C LEU A 952 38.64 23.47 14.33
N CYS A 953 38.97 22.25 14.77
CA CYS A 953 40.23 21.90 15.41
C CYS A 953 40.99 20.87 14.55
N VAL A 954 42.32 20.81 14.67
CA VAL A 954 43.14 19.78 14.01
C VAL A 954 43.90 18.97 15.05
N PHE A 955 43.87 17.65 14.95
CA PHE A 955 44.60 16.74 15.83
C PHE A 955 45.80 16.13 15.10
N ASP A 956 47.00 16.23 15.65
CA ASP A 956 48.21 15.57 15.14
C ASP A 956 48.43 14.24 15.87
N THR A 957 48.16 13.11 15.19
CA THR A 957 48.34 11.77 15.78
C THR A 957 49.78 11.44 16.12
N SER A 958 50.77 12.13 15.54
CA SER A 958 52.19 11.91 15.87
C SER A 958 52.61 12.54 17.20
N ARG A 959 51.82 13.50 17.71
CA ARG A 959 52.11 14.27 18.93
C ARG A 959 51.03 14.13 20.01
N SER A 960 49.89 13.55 19.67
CA SER A 960 48.67 13.48 20.48
C SER A 960 48.21 14.85 20.99
N GLN A 961 48.25 15.86 20.10
CA GLN A 961 48.04 17.27 20.42
C GLN A 961 47.07 17.95 19.46
N TRP A 962 46.27 18.87 20.00
CA TRP A 962 45.46 19.80 19.24
C TRP A 962 46.30 20.96 18.71
N ILE A 963 46.05 21.33 17.44
CA ILE A 963 46.60 22.51 16.78
C ILE A 963 45.47 23.32 16.14
N SER A 964 45.66 24.63 16.00
CA SER A 964 44.69 25.55 15.40
C SER A 964 45.01 25.74 13.91
N PRO A 965 44.04 25.54 12.99
CA PRO A 965 44.24 25.79 11.58
C PRO A 965 44.20 27.30 11.29
N GLY A 966 45.36 27.92 11.11
CA GLY A 966 45.47 29.32 10.67
C GLY A 966 45.29 30.41 11.75
N GLY A 967 45.15 30.03 13.03
CA GLY A 967 44.94 30.98 14.14
C GLY A 967 43.50 30.98 14.67
N ASN A 968 43.25 31.67 15.78
CA ASN A 968 41.97 31.60 16.51
C ASN A 968 40.84 32.44 15.86
N ASP A 969 40.90 32.68 14.56
CA ASP A 969 40.05 33.61 13.82
C ASP A 969 38.84 32.92 13.15
N VAL A 970 38.72 31.59 13.28
CA VAL A 970 37.59 30.78 12.76
C VAL A 970 36.51 30.64 13.82
N SER A 971 35.25 30.83 13.44
CA SER A 971 34.09 30.60 14.31
C SER A 971 32.81 30.29 13.52
N GLY A 972 31.75 29.90 14.23
CA GLY A 972 30.47 29.48 13.65
C GLY A 972 30.26 27.97 13.81
N SER A 973 29.80 27.29 12.77
CA SER A 973 29.64 25.83 12.76
C SER A 973 29.95 25.22 11.40
N VAL A 974 30.74 24.15 11.39
CA VAL A 974 31.02 23.32 10.19
C VAL A 974 29.95 22.25 10.07
N THR A 975 29.39 22.06 8.87
CA THR A 975 28.37 21.04 8.58
C THR A 975 28.93 19.87 7.78
N SER A 976 29.84 20.11 6.84
CA SER A 976 30.53 19.07 6.08
C SER A 976 31.91 19.52 5.62
N MET A 977 32.81 18.56 5.37
CA MET A 977 34.18 18.79 4.90
C MET A 977 34.59 17.75 3.86
N SER A 978 35.32 18.16 2.83
CA SER A 978 35.83 17.25 1.80
C SER A 978 37.21 17.68 1.28
N TRP A 979 38.17 16.74 1.22
CA TRP A 979 39.47 16.98 0.61
C TRP A 979 39.35 16.97 -0.91
N VAL A 980 39.57 18.13 -1.54
CA VAL A 980 39.49 18.32 -3.00
C VAL A 980 40.85 18.18 -3.68
N SER A 981 41.94 18.25 -2.89
CA SER A 981 43.28 17.78 -3.23
C SER A 981 43.99 17.32 -1.95
N ASN A 982 45.25 16.83 -2.02
CA ASN A 982 46.01 16.45 -0.82
C ASN A 982 46.33 17.61 0.15
N TYR A 983 46.03 18.86 -0.24
CA TYR A 983 46.39 20.07 0.50
C TYR A 983 45.29 21.14 0.48
N GLN A 984 44.12 20.87 -0.12
CA GLN A 984 42.97 21.77 -0.11
C GLN A 984 41.75 21.06 0.46
N LEU A 985 41.25 21.59 1.56
CA LEU A 985 40.06 21.13 2.27
C LEU A 985 38.91 22.10 1.98
N ALA A 986 37.85 21.64 1.33
CA ALA A 986 36.63 22.40 1.20
C ALA A 986 35.77 22.19 2.45
N ILE A 987 35.30 23.29 3.04
CA ILE A 987 34.57 23.32 4.31
C ILE A 987 33.27 24.08 4.07
N VAL A 988 32.14 23.47 4.41
CA VAL A 988 30.82 24.10 4.34
C VAL A 988 30.18 24.21 5.71
N GLY A 989 29.36 25.25 5.88
CA GLY A 989 28.61 25.49 7.10
C GLY A 989 28.20 26.94 7.25
N ASN A 990 28.10 27.43 8.49
CA ASN A 990 27.98 28.85 8.78
C ASN A 990 29.30 29.31 9.38
N LEU A 991 30.21 29.85 8.55
CA LEU A 991 31.60 30.10 8.93
C LEU A 991 31.90 31.60 8.95
N THR A 992 32.59 32.05 10.00
CA THR A 992 33.18 33.38 10.08
C THR A 992 34.68 33.23 10.23
N VAL A 993 35.45 33.83 9.32
CA VAL A 993 36.92 33.89 9.39
C VAL A 993 37.34 35.35 9.45
N GLY A 994 37.83 35.79 10.62
CA GLY A 994 38.08 37.20 10.91
C GLY A 994 36.79 38.02 10.83
N SER A 995 36.69 38.91 9.85
CA SER A 995 35.47 39.70 9.56
C SER A 995 34.56 39.11 8.47
N ASN A 996 34.98 38.04 7.80
CA ASN A 996 34.31 37.55 6.59
C ASN A 996 33.39 36.37 6.93
N THR A 997 32.11 36.48 6.62
CA THR A 997 31.11 35.42 6.79
C THR A 997 30.82 34.73 5.45
N SER A 998 30.92 33.40 5.39
CA SER A 998 30.63 32.63 4.17
C SER A 998 30.05 31.25 4.48
N THR A 999 29.34 30.68 3.52
CA THR A 999 28.82 29.31 3.58
C THR A 999 29.79 28.26 3.03
N VAL A 1000 30.82 28.67 2.27
CA VAL A 1000 31.83 27.78 1.67
C VAL A 1000 33.22 28.42 1.75
N MET A 1001 34.13 27.77 2.48
CA MET A 1001 35.53 28.17 2.62
C MET A 1001 36.46 27.06 2.09
N ILE A 1002 37.55 27.43 1.41
CA ILE A 1002 38.63 26.51 1.04
C ILE A 1002 39.82 26.79 1.96
N TYR A 1003 40.32 25.78 2.66
CA TYR A 1003 41.56 25.87 3.46
C TYR A 1003 42.71 25.20 2.71
N ASP A 1004 43.74 25.97 2.35
CA ASP A 1004 44.95 25.47 1.67
C ASP A 1004 46.12 25.34 2.65
N THR A 1005 46.61 24.12 2.84
CA THR A 1005 47.67 23.80 3.80
C THR A 1005 49.09 24.15 3.31
N LYS A 1006 49.28 24.54 2.05
CA LYS A 1006 50.60 24.92 1.50
C LYS A 1006 50.86 26.42 1.57
N ILE A 1007 49.82 27.25 1.60
CA ILE A 1007 49.95 28.71 1.56
C ILE A 1007 50.15 29.23 2.98
N ASN A 1008 51.31 29.83 3.27
CA ASN A 1008 51.62 30.54 4.53
C ASN A 1008 51.39 29.74 5.83
N SER A 1009 51.54 28.41 5.81
CA SER A 1009 51.21 27.48 6.93
C SER A 1009 49.71 27.25 7.19
N GLY A 1010 48.86 27.61 6.22
CA GLY A 1010 47.40 27.47 6.28
C GLY A 1010 46.71 28.80 5.98
N GLN A 1011 45.93 28.86 4.90
CA GLN A 1011 45.10 30.03 4.58
C GLN A 1011 43.68 29.63 4.18
N PHE A 1012 42.69 30.36 4.70
CA PHE A 1012 41.31 30.30 4.23
C PHE A 1012 41.08 31.22 3.03
N LEU A 1013 40.36 30.70 2.03
CA LEU A 1013 39.88 31.40 0.86
C LEU A 1013 38.35 31.28 0.80
N ASP A 1014 37.68 32.42 0.83
CA ASP A 1014 36.24 32.52 0.57
C ASP A 1014 35.98 32.45 -0.94
N ILE A 1015 35.06 31.58 -1.36
CA ILE A 1015 34.62 31.45 -2.76
C ILE A 1015 33.18 31.96 -2.97
N ASN A 1016 32.68 32.79 -2.05
CA ASN A 1016 31.35 33.40 -2.03
C ASN A 1016 30.24 32.34 -2.18
N GLY A 1017 30.17 31.42 -1.22
CA GLY A 1017 29.19 30.33 -1.23
C GLY A 1017 27.73 30.81 -1.33
N PRO A 1018 26.81 29.99 -1.83
CA PRO A 1018 25.41 30.39 -2.02
C PRO A 1018 24.69 30.64 -0.69
N ALA A 1019 23.69 31.53 -0.73
CA ALA A 1019 22.89 31.89 0.43
C ALA A 1019 21.88 30.79 0.79
N GLY A 1020 21.90 30.34 2.04
CA GLY A 1020 21.08 29.24 2.54
C GLY A 1020 21.82 28.47 3.64
N THR A 1021 21.34 27.27 3.95
CA THR A 1021 22.04 26.32 4.83
C THR A 1021 22.57 25.18 3.98
N LEU A 1022 23.87 24.90 4.04
CA LEU A 1022 24.50 23.80 3.30
C LEU A 1022 24.68 22.56 4.17
N THR A 1023 24.30 21.40 3.64
CA THR A 1023 24.34 20.09 4.31
C THR A 1023 25.39 19.17 3.69
N ALA A 1024 25.67 19.30 2.39
CA ALA A 1024 26.55 18.41 1.66
C ALA A 1024 27.50 19.17 0.71
N ILE A 1025 28.72 18.66 0.56
CA ILE A 1025 29.69 19.09 -0.45
C ILE A 1025 30.41 17.88 -1.06
N THR A 1026 30.65 17.91 -2.37
CA THR A 1026 31.52 16.94 -3.06
C THR A 1026 32.30 17.60 -4.18
N SER A 1027 33.42 17.00 -4.60
CA SER A 1027 34.19 17.51 -5.74
C SER A 1027 33.42 17.31 -7.05
N GLY A 1028 33.52 18.29 -7.94
CA GLY A 1028 33.00 18.23 -9.31
C GLY A 1028 34.04 17.86 -10.36
N SER A 1029 35.33 17.84 -10.03
CA SER A 1029 36.42 17.55 -10.96
C SER A 1029 37.64 16.90 -10.29
N SER A 1030 38.41 16.13 -11.06
CA SER A 1030 39.61 15.44 -10.58
C SER A 1030 40.79 16.36 -10.22
N ASP A 1031 40.72 17.63 -10.60
CA ASP A 1031 41.73 18.66 -10.30
C ASP A 1031 41.35 19.54 -9.10
N GLY A 1032 40.20 19.31 -8.48
CA GLY A 1032 39.70 20.08 -7.33
C GLY A 1032 39.25 21.49 -7.66
N THR A 1033 39.08 21.87 -8.93
CA THR A 1033 38.67 23.24 -9.33
C THR A 1033 37.16 23.45 -9.37
N GLN A 1034 36.37 22.38 -9.35
CA GLN A 1034 34.90 22.40 -9.43
C GLN A 1034 34.30 21.72 -8.21
N TYR A 1035 33.16 22.22 -7.73
CA TYR A 1035 32.49 21.70 -6.54
C TYR A 1035 30.98 21.56 -6.77
N TRP A 1036 30.33 20.70 -5.99
CA TRP A 1036 28.88 20.61 -5.86
C TRP A 1036 28.50 20.82 -4.40
N VAL A 1037 27.52 21.67 -4.14
CA VAL A 1037 26.97 21.90 -2.79
C VAL A 1037 25.47 21.69 -2.76
N GLY A 1038 24.99 21.03 -1.71
CA GLY A 1038 23.59 20.71 -1.47
C GLY A 1038 23.12 21.26 -0.12
N GLY A 1039 21.82 21.56 -0.02
CA GLY A 1039 21.22 22.07 1.21
C GLY A 1039 19.83 22.65 0.98
N THR A 1040 19.53 23.77 1.65
CA THR A 1040 18.23 24.45 1.60
C THR A 1040 18.41 25.95 1.42
N ASN A 1041 17.65 26.53 0.50
CA ASN A 1041 17.59 27.97 0.25
C ASN A 1041 16.88 28.70 1.42
N VAL A 1042 16.97 30.03 1.45
CA VAL A 1042 16.36 30.87 2.51
C VAL A 1042 14.82 30.77 2.54
N ASP A 1043 14.19 30.41 1.42
CA ASP A 1043 12.74 30.20 1.28
C ASP A 1043 12.27 28.78 1.64
N GLY A 1044 13.19 27.87 2.01
CA GLY A 1044 12.88 26.46 2.31
C GLY A 1044 12.92 25.52 1.10
N SER A 1045 13.16 26.01 -0.12
CA SER A 1045 13.32 25.15 -1.30
C SER A 1045 14.68 24.43 -1.30
N PRO A 1046 14.81 23.25 -1.97
CA PRO A 1046 16.09 22.55 -2.05
C PRO A 1046 17.14 23.36 -2.83
N LEU A 1047 18.33 23.47 -2.25
CA LEU A 1047 19.48 24.12 -2.86
C LEU A 1047 20.41 23.04 -3.43
N LEU A 1048 20.67 23.08 -4.74
CA LEU A 1048 21.76 22.34 -5.36
C LEU A 1048 22.47 23.22 -6.38
N GLN A 1049 23.77 23.46 -6.18
CA GLN A 1049 24.56 24.32 -7.05
C GLN A 1049 25.94 23.73 -7.37
N LYS A 1050 26.43 24.07 -8.56
CA LYS A 1050 27.80 23.78 -9.02
C LYS A 1050 28.67 25.03 -8.97
N TYR A 1051 29.90 24.90 -8.51
CA TYR A 1051 30.96 25.88 -8.71
C TYR A 1051 31.90 25.46 -9.85
N ASN A 1052 32.22 26.39 -10.74
CA ASN A 1052 33.25 26.24 -11.77
C ASN A 1052 34.05 27.55 -12.00
N GLY A 1053 34.20 28.36 -10.95
CA GLY A 1053 34.62 29.77 -11.01
C GLY A 1053 33.45 30.72 -10.75
N THR A 1054 32.23 30.30 -11.06
CA THR A 1054 30.97 30.92 -10.65
C THR A 1054 30.01 29.86 -10.14
N TRP A 1055 29.08 30.24 -9.24
CA TRP A 1055 28.00 29.36 -8.79
C TRP A 1055 26.87 29.32 -9.83
N THR A 1056 26.43 28.11 -10.18
CA THR A 1056 25.34 27.84 -11.13
C THR A 1056 24.34 26.89 -10.48
N ALA A 1057 23.05 27.26 -10.46
CA ALA A 1057 21.99 26.39 -9.98
C ALA A 1057 21.74 25.22 -10.94
N VAL A 1058 21.26 24.09 -10.39
CA VAL A 1058 20.89 22.91 -11.17
C VAL A 1058 19.46 22.99 -11.64
N GLU A 1059 19.25 22.85 -12.95
CA GLU A 1059 17.92 22.70 -13.54
C GLU A 1059 17.80 21.40 -14.37
N PRO A 1060 16.65 20.70 -14.33
CA PRO A 1060 15.50 20.98 -13.46
C PRO A 1060 15.82 20.76 -11.98
N ALA A 1061 15.39 21.69 -11.12
CA ALA A 1061 15.53 21.58 -9.67
C ALA A 1061 14.74 20.38 -9.10
N LEU A 1062 15.13 19.92 -7.91
CA LEU A 1062 14.32 18.95 -7.14
C LEU A 1062 13.04 19.63 -6.61
N GLY A 1063 11.97 18.86 -6.45
CA GLY A 1063 10.67 19.36 -5.97
C GLY A 1063 10.72 19.85 -4.52
N GLN A 1064 9.73 20.68 -4.14
CA GLN A 1064 9.57 21.10 -2.74
C GLN A 1064 9.45 19.89 -1.80
N GLY A 1065 9.90 20.08 -0.55
CA GLY A 1065 10.03 19.01 0.45
C GLY A 1065 11.32 18.20 0.37
N SER A 1066 12.12 18.33 -0.70
CA SER A 1066 13.39 17.60 -0.83
C SER A 1066 14.42 18.04 0.21
N VAL A 1067 14.98 17.08 0.95
CA VAL A 1067 16.09 17.28 1.90
C VAL A 1067 17.30 16.52 1.37
N ILE A 1068 18.30 17.25 0.87
CA ILE A 1068 19.58 16.68 0.42
C ILE A 1068 20.46 16.44 1.65
N GLN A 1069 20.82 15.19 1.91
CA GLN A 1069 21.70 14.79 3.01
C GLN A 1069 23.12 14.44 2.52
N GLY A 1070 23.28 14.04 1.25
CA GLY A 1070 24.59 13.70 0.68
C GLY A 1070 24.67 13.94 -0.84
N LEU A 1071 25.90 14.09 -1.33
CA LEU A 1071 26.22 14.25 -2.75
C LEU A 1071 27.46 13.43 -3.10
N GLN A 1072 27.44 12.71 -4.21
CA GLN A 1072 28.60 11.98 -4.71
C GLN A 1072 28.66 11.98 -6.25
N VAL A 1073 29.81 12.37 -6.82
CA VAL A 1073 30.05 12.22 -8.26
C VAL A 1073 30.61 10.83 -8.55
N PHE A 1074 30.10 10.18 -9.59
CA PHE A 1074 30.57 8.91 -10.11
C PHE A 1074 31.02 9.03 -11.57
N THR A 1075 31.93 8.17 -12.01
CA THR A 1075 32.13 7.93 -13.44
C THR A 1075 31.07 6.97 -13.99
N THR A 1076 30.85 7.03 -15.31
CA THR A 1076 29.94 6.12 -16.00
C THR A 1076 30.65 5.20 -17.00
N THR A 1077 30.12 3.99 -17.15
CA THR A 1077 30.56 2.99 -18.14
C THR A 1077 30.21 3.39 -19.57
N GLN A 1078 29.17 4.22 -19.75
CA GLN A 1078 28.71 4.77 -21.02
C GLN A 1078 28.55 6.29 -20.97
N ASN A 1079 28.82 6.95 -22.10
CA ASN A 1079 28.69 8.40 -22.20
C ASN A 1079 27.23 8.83 -22.40
N HIS A 1080 26.71 9.72 -21.55
CA HIS A 1080 25.38 10.33 -21.74
C HIS A 1080 25.40 11.50 -22.76
N GLY A 1081 24.29 12.22 -22.88
CA GLY A 1081 24.17 13.43 -23.71
C GLY A 1081 25.15 14.54 -23.29
N LYS A 1082 25.40 15.53 -24.16
CA LYS A 1082 26.23 16.68 -23.79
C LYS A 1082 25.46 17.56 -22.80
N SER A 1083 26.07 17.90 -21.67
CA SER A 1083 25.65 18.97 -20.76
C SER A 1083 26.79 19.97 -20.61
N ASP A 1084 26.46 21.22 -20.27
CA ASP A 1084 27.44 22.24 -19.87
C ASP A 1084 27.68 22.22 -18.34
N LEU A 1085 26.79 21.59 -17.55
CA LEU A 1085 26.97 21.37 -16.12
C LEU A 1085 27.86 20.16 -15.80
N LEU A 1086 27.92 19.14 -16.66
CA LEU A 1086 28.57 17.86 -16.34
C LEU A 1086 29.23 17.20 -17.56
N ASN A 1087 30.45 16.67 -17.37
CA ASN A 1087 31.15 15.93 -18.41
C ASN A 1087 30.40 14.64 -18.74
N ARG A 1088 30.39 14.25 -20.02
CA ARG A 1088 29.59 13.13 -20.56
C ARG A 1088 29.81 11.75 -19.93
N ASN A 1089 30.88 11.59 -19.14
CA ASN A 1089 31.30 10.36 -18.48
C ASN A 1089 31.19 10.42 -16.95
N LEU A 1090 30.47 11.42 -16.42
CA LEU A 1090 30.28 11.66 -14.99
C LEU A 1090 28.78 11.81 -14.70
N VAL A 1091 28.33 11.32 -13.55
CA VAL A 1091 26.98 11.61 -13.04
C VAL A 1091 27.07 12.09 -11.60
N LEU A 1092 26.15 12.97 -11.18
CA LEU A 1092 26.00 13.39 -9.80
C LEU A 1092 24.88 12.58 -9.15
N MET A 1093 25.18 11.84 -8.09
CA MET A 1093 24.18 11.22 -7.23
C MET A 1093 23.85 12.16 -6.07
N ALA A 1094 22.57 12.46 -5.88
CA ALA A 1094 22.05 13.05 -4.66
C ALA A 1094 21.44 11.96 -3.76
N LEU A 1095 21.64 12.11 -2.46
CA LEU A 1095 21.11 11.24 -1.41
C LEU A 1095 20.27 12.09 -0.45
N GLY A 1096 19.13 11.56 0.00
CA GLY A 1096 18.32 12.22 1.02
C GLY A 1096 16.92 11.66 1.10
N SER A 1097 15.96 12.56 1.31
CA SER A 1097 14.55 12.35 0.97
C SER A 1097 14.25 13.31 -0.18
N LEU A 1098 14.08 12.80 -1.40
CA LEU A 1098 14.13 13.61 -2.63
C LEU A 1098 12.80 13.51 -3.38
N ASN A 1099 12.19 14.65 -3.69
CA ASN A 1099 11.06 14.75 -4.61
C ASN A 1099 11.59 14.94 -6.04
N VAL A 1100 11.69 13.85 -6.79
CA VAL A 1100 12.28 13.80 -8.12
C VAL A 1100 11.25 14.23 -9.18
N PRO A 1101 11.56 15.21 -10.06
CA PRO A 1101 10.64 15.66 -11.10
C PRO A 1101 10.14 14.52 -12.01
N ASN A 1102 8.83 14.48 -12.24
CA ASN A 1102 8.14 13.44 -13.01
C ASN A 1102 8.25 12.01 -12.43
N PHE A 1103 8.55 11.87 -11.13
CA PHE A 1103 8.60 10.58 -10.44
C PHE A 1103 7.99 10.63 -9.03
N GLY A 1104 8.32 11.63 -8.22
CA GLY A 1104 7.96 11.68 -6.80
C GLY A 1104 9.11 11.24 -5.88
N ASN A 1105 8.79 10.59 -4.76
CA ASN A 1105 9.76 10.34 -3.69
C ASN A 1105 10.79 9.26 -4.05
N ALA A 1106 12.07 9.59 -3.90
CA ALA A 1106 13.22 8.68 -3.99
C ALA A 1106 14.25 9.01 -2.90
N SER A 1107 14.97 8.00 -2.39
CA SER A 1107 16.07 8.21 -1.42
C SER A 1107 17.41 8.51 -2.07
N ALA A 1108 17.61 8.06 -3.32
CA ALA A 1108 18.73 8.47 -4.16
C ALA A 1108 18.27 8.77 -5.60
N ALA A 1109 18.85 9.80 -6.20
CA ALA A 1109 18.61 10.17 -7.59
C ALA A 1109 19.92 10.56 -8.30
N ILE A 1110 20.01 10.22 -9.58
CA ILE A 1110 21.17 10.48 -10.44
C ILE A 1110 20.82 11.63 -11.41
N PHE A 1111 21.70 12.62 -11.47
CA PHE A 1111 21.67 13.73 -12.42
C PHE A 1111 22.79 13.60 -13.46
N ASN A 1112 22.40 13.58 -14.73
CA ASN A 1112 23.34 13.49 -15.88
C ASN A 1112 23.73 14.86 -16.47
N GLY A 1113 23.43 15.95 -15.77
CA GLY A 1113 23.63 17.31 -16.28
C GLY A 1113 22.43 17.90 -17.03
N THR A 1114 21.34 17.14 -17.25
CA THR A 1114 20.10 17.64 -17.88
C THR A 1114 18.81 17.04 -17.32
N THR A 1115 18.86 15.82 -16.78
CA THR A 1115 17.68 15.10 -16.25
C THR A 1115 18.03 14.38 -14.96
N TRP A 1116 17.07 14.33 -14.04
CA TRP A 1116 17.10 13.42 -12.91
C TRP A 1116 16.51 12.06 -13.27
N THR A 1117 17.06 11.01 -12.68
CA THR A 1117 16.52 9.65 -12.72
C THR A 1117 16.61 9.08 -11.30
N PRO A 1118 15.54 8.53 -10.71
CA PRO A 1118 15.62 7.83 -9.42
C PRO A 1118 16.58 6.63 -9.52
N TYR A 1119 17.23 6.29 -8.42
CA TYR A 1119 18.26 5.24 -8.37
C TYR A 1119 18.04 4.23 -7.26
N ALA A 1120 17.76 4.70 -6.04
CA ALA A 1120 17.42 3.83 -4.91
C ALA A 1120 16.18 4.36 -4.19
N LEU A 1121 15.31 3.43 -3.81
CA LEU A 1121 14.06 3.66 -3.09
C LEU A 1121 14.18 2.95 -1.74
N THR A 1122 13.94 3.64 -0.62
CA THR A 1122 14.03 3.01 0.71
C THR A 1122 12.76 3.16 1.53
N GLY A 1123 12.43 2.11 2.30
CA GLY A 1123 11.28 2.07 3.18
C GLY A 1123 11.72 1.93 4.63
N SER A 1124 10.86 2.39 5.53
CA SER A 1124 10.90 2.12 6.97
C SER A 1124 9.51 1.65 7.42
N THR A 1125 9.45 0.95 8.55
CA THR A 1125 8.21 0.65 9.29
C THR A 1125 7.32 1.87 9.51
N THR A 1126 7.88 3.09 9.54
CA THR A 1126 7.15 4.37 9.70
C THR A 1126 6.79 5.07 8.38
N GLY A 1127 7.24 4.57 7.22
CA GLY A 1127 6.94 5.16 5.90
C GLY A 1127 8.15 5.16 4.95
N ASN A 1128 8.45 6.31 4.34
CA ASN A 1128 9.56 6.46 3.40
C ASN A 1128 10.88 6.63 4.17
N GLY A 1129 11.89 5.82 3.86
CA GLY A 1129 13.26 6.00 4.39
C GLY A 1129 14.04 7.11 3.67
N SER A 1130 15.28 7.33 4.09
CA SER A 1130 16.22 8.28 3.46
C SER A 1130 17.65 7.76 3.38
N LEU A 1131 18.46 8.27 2.45
CA LEU A 1131 19.89 7.93 2.32
C LEU A 1131 20.77 9.15 2.60
N ARG A 1132 21.99 8.91 3.13
CA ARG A 1132 22.88 9.97 3.61
C ARG A 1132 24.29 9.92 3.03
N GLN A 1133 24.94 8.76 3.00
CA GLN A 1133 26.36 8.67 2.62
C GLN A 1133 26.62 7.53 1.63
N VAL A 1134 27.48 7.76 0.63
CA VAL A 1134 28.25 6.69 -0.04
C VAL A 1134 29.64 6.64 0.59
N PHE A 1135 30.08 5.47 1.02
CA PHE A 1135 31.44 5.23 1.52
C PHE A 1135 32.11 4.10 0.73
N VAL A 1136 33.41 4.22 0.48
CA VAL A 1136 34.15 3.33 -0.43
C VAL A 1136 35.55 3.05 0.08
N GLU A 1137 36.14 1.91 -0.31
CA GLU A 1137 37.52 1.57 0.06
C GLU A 1137 38.55 2.53 -0.55
N ASN A 1138 38.27 3.06 -1.74
CA ASN A 1138 39.20 3.90 -2.51
C ASN A 1138 38.61 5.29 -2.81
N PRO A 1139 38.44 6.18 -1.82
CA PRO A 1139 37.71 7.45 -1.97
C PRO A 1139 38.34 8.44 -2.96
N PHE A 1140 39.63 8.29 -3.32
CA PHE A 1140 40.28 9.12 -4.33
C PHE A 1140 40.09 8.62 -5.79
N ASN A 1141 39.29 7.57 -6.00
CA ASN A 1141 39.12 6.93 -7.31
C ASN A 1141 37.84 7.30 -8.06
N PHE A 1142 36.92 8.12 -7.50
CA PHE A 1142 35.64 8.48 -8.14
C PHE A 1142 35.75 9.07 -9.56
N PHE A 1143 36.86 9.73 -9.90
CA PHE A 1143 37.13 10.28 -11.24
C PHE A 1143 37.99 9.38 -12.14
N LYS A 1144 38.43 8.22 -11.66
CA LYS A 1144 39.21 7.26 -12.46
C LYS A 1144 38.24 6.33 -13.19
N SER A 1145 38.25 6.38 -14.51
CA SER A 1145 37.61 5.35 -15.34
C SER A 1145 38.55 4.18 -15.58
N SER A 1146 37.99 2.99 -15.78
CA SER A 1146 38.76 1.82 -16.20
C SER A 1146 39.57 2.11 -17.48
N ARG A 1147 40.89 1.90 -17.43
CA ARG A 1147 41.74 2.10 -18.61
C ARG A 1147 41.32 1.11 -19.68
N ARG A 1148 40.84 1.60 -20.83
CA ARG A 1148 40.65 0.78 -22.03
C ARG A 1148 42.00 0.19 -22.44
N TYR A 1149 42.22 -1.09 -22.15
CA TYR A 1149 43.33 -1.83 -22.72
C TYR A 1149 43.22 -1.79 -24.24
N LEU A 1150 44.35 -1.54 -24.93
CA LEU A 1150 44.42 -1.68 -26.38
C LEU A 1150 44.01 -3.10 -26.74
N ALA A 1151 43.04 -3.24 -27.65
CA ALA A 1151 42.55 -4.55 -28.05
C ALA A 1151 43.72 -5.45 -28.48
N ILE A 1152 43.70 -6.72 -28.07
CA ILE A 1152 44.84 -7.66 -28.18
C ILE A 1152 45.44 -7.67 -29.60
N GLY A 1153 44.60 -7.59 -30.64
CA GLY A 1153 45.05 -7.50 -32.03
C GLY A 1153 45.96 -6.31 -32.34
N PHE A 1154 45.73 -5.13 -31.75
CA PHE A 1154 46.62 -3.97 -31.91
C PHE A 1154 47.93 -4.13 -31.14
N VAL A 1155 47.91 -4.76 -29.96
CA VAL A 1155 49.13 -5.06 -29.19
C VAL A 1155 50.03 -6.03 -29.99
N VAL A 1156 49.44 -7.06 -30.59
CA VAL A 1156 50.14 -7.98 -31.50
C VAL A 1156 50.68 -7.26 -32.73
N LEU A 1157 49.92 -6.35 -33.34
CA LEU A 1157 50.35 -5.57 -34.51
C LEU A 1157 51.53 -4.65 -34.20
N ILE A 1158 51.52 -3.97 -33.05
CA ILE A 1158 52.61 -3.10 -32.59
C ILE A 1158 53.85 -3.95 -32.26
N GLY A 1159 53.69 -5.10 -31.59
CA GLY A 1159 54.77 -6.03 -31.30
C GLY A 1159 55.43 -6.60 -32.58
N LEU A 1160 54.62 -6.93 -33.60
CA LEU A 1160 55.10 -7.36 -34.92
C LEU A 1160 55.88 -6.24 -35.61
N ALA A 1161 55.38 -5.01 -35.60
CA ALA A 1161 56.05 -3.86 -36.23
C ALA A 1161 57.41 -3.55 -35.57
N ILE A 1162 57.48 -3.57 -34.23
CA ILE A 1162 58.72 -3.35 -33.48
C ILE A 1162 59.74 -4.48 -33.77
N SER A 1163 59.31 -5.74 -33.74
CA SER A 1163 60.21 -6.88 -33.99
C SER A 1163 60.73 -6.90 -35.44
N LEU A 1164 59.91 -6.60 -36.44
CA LEU A 1164 60.35 -6.41 -37.82
C LEU A 1164 61.34 -5.25 -37.96
N GLY A 1165 61.10 -4.12 -37.27
CA GLY A 1165 62.02 -2.98 -37.25
C GLY A 1165 63.39 -3.31 -36.63
N ILE A 1166 63.40 -4.07 -35.53
CA ILE A 1166 64.64 -4.53 -34.88
C ILE A 1166 65.39 -5.52 -35.78
N ILE A 1167 64.71 -6.48 -36.41
CA ILE A 1167 65.34 -7.42 -37.35
C ILE A 1167 65.96 -6.65 -38.54
N PHE A 1168 65.26 -5.67 -39.10
CA PHE A 1168 65.78 -4.83 -40.19
C PHE A 1168 67.03 -4.05 -39.76
N LEU A 1169 67.04 -3.46 -38.56
CA LEU A 1169 68.22 -2.77 -38.01
C LEU A 1169 69.39 -3.73 -37.75
N LEU A 1170 69.14 -4.95 -37.25
CA LEU A 1170 70.17 -5.97 -37.06
C LEU A 1170 70.75 -6.47 -38.39
N VAL A 1171 69.94 -6.61 -39.44
CA VAL A 1171 70.40 -6.94 -40.80
C VAL A 1171 71.24 -5.80 -41.37
N ILE A 1172 70.84 -4.54 -41.22
CA ILE A 1172 71.65 -3.38 -41.64
C ILE A 1172 72.97 -3.33 -40.87
N ALA A 1173 72.96 -3.50 -39.54
CA ALA A 1173 74.16 -3.55 -38.72
C ALA A 1173 75.08 -4.71 -39.12
N GLY A 1174 74.51 -5.89 -39.44
CA GLY A 1174 75.22 -7.04 -39.97
C GLY A 1174 75.88 -6.75 -41.33
N ILE A 1175 75.17 -6.13 -42.26
CA ILE A 1175 75.71 -5.72 -43.58
C ILE A 1175 76.82 -4.66 -43.40
N PHE A 1176 76.65 -3.69 -42.49
CA PHE A 1176 77.71 -2.72 -42.18
C PHE A 1176 78.94 -3.39 -41.56
N ALA A 1177 78.76 -4.28 -40.59
CA ALA A 1177 79.84 -5.03 -39.96
C ALA A 1177 80.56 -5.95 -40.97
N GLU A 1178 79.82 -6.64 -41.84
CA GLU A 1178 80.37 -7.46 -42.90
C GLU A 1178 81.14 -6.62 -43.92
N ARG A 1179 80.58 -5.48 -44.36
CA ARG A 1179 81.23 -4.57 -45.32
C ARG A 1179 82.47 -3.90 -44.72
N TYR A 1180 82.50 -3.67 -43.40
CA TYR A 1180 83.68 -3.21 -42.67
C TYR A 1180 84.74 -4.31 -42.56
N ARG A 1181 84.33 -5.55 -42.27
CA ARG A 1181 85.21 -6.73 -42.17
C ARG A 1181 85.82 -7.12 -43.51
N ARG A 1182 85.03 -7.19 -44.59
CA ARG A 1182 85.48 -7.40 -45.98
C ARG A 1182 86.39 -6.28 -46.51
N LYS A 1183 86.47 -5.13 -45.83
CA LYS A 1183 87.43 -4.05 -46.13
C LYS A 1183 88.76 -4.19 -45.37
N ARG A 1184 88.81 -5.02 -44.33
CA ARG A 1184 90.00 -5.32 -43.53
C ARG A 1184 90.64 -6.65 -43.90
N ASP A 1185 89.82 -7.66 -44.15
CA ASP A 1185 90.25 -9.03 -44.43
C ASP A 1185 90.03 -9.32 -45.93
N GLY A 1186 91.14 -9.50 -46.67
CA GLY A 1186 91.13 -9.74 -48.11
C GLY A 1186 90.44 -11.06 -48.51
N TYR A 1187 90.02 -11.14 -49.78
CA TYR A 1187 89.22 -12.23 -50.33
C TYR A 1187 89.89 -13.62 -50.19
N VAL A 1188 89.19 -14.59 -49.61
CA VAL A 1188 89.59 -16.00 -49.56
C VAL A 1188 88.48 -16.85 -50.21
N PRO A 1189 88.77 -17.72 -51.21
CA PRO A 1189 87.77 -18.57 -51.83
C PRO A 1189 87.29 -19.67 -50.87
N ALA A 1190 86.01 -20.05 -50.96
CA ALA A 1190 85.46 -21.14 -50.17
C ALA A 1190 85.92 -22.52 -50.69
N PRO A 1191 86.33 -23.46 -49.82
CA PRO A 1191 86.60 -24.83 -50.22
C PRO A 1191 85.28 -25.56 -50.51
N GLN A 1192 85.16 -26.09 -51.73
CA GLN A 1192 84.13 -27.08 -52.05
C GLN A 1192 84.60 -28.45 -51.60
N ASN A 1193 83.77 -29.19 -50.84
CA ASN A 1193 83.51 -30.62 -51.01
C ASN A 1193 82.54 -31.15 -49.93
N MET A 1194 81.55 -31.93 -50.34
CA MET A 1194 80.80 -32.85 -49.47
C MET A 1194 81.69 -34.08 -49.15
N PRO A 1195 81.37 -34.86 -48.10
CA PRO A 1195 80.72 -36.15 -48.39
C PRO A 1195 79.69 -36.65 -47.36
N GLN A 1196 78.69 -37.33 -47.92
CA GLN A 1196 77.89 -38.48 -47.48
C GLN A 1196 77.87 -39.01 -46.01
N ASP A 1197 76.64 -39.44 -45.67
CA ASP A 1197 76.24 -40.61 -44.87
C ASP A 1197 76.41 -40.64 -43.34
N LYS A 1198 75.26 -40.53 -42.65
CA LYS A 1198 74.81 -41.60 -41.75
C LYS A 1198 73.28 -41.73 -41.70
N TYR A 1199 72.79 -42.87 -42.16
CA TYR A 1199 71.37 -43.29 -42.25
C TYR A 1199 71.03 -44.34 -41.17
N ASN A 1200 69.76 -44.77 -41.12
CA ASN A 1200 69.17 -45.90 -40.36
C ASN A 1200 68.95 -45.63 -38.86
N ASN A 1201 67.79 -45.87 -38.22
CA ASN A 1201 66.59 -46.71 -38.46
C ASN A 1201 65.38 -46.14 -37.64
N ILE A 1202 64.07 -46.44 -37.82
CA ILE A 1202 63.31 -47.29 -38.76
C ILE A 1202 61.82 -46.81 -38.92
N ASN A 1203 61.07 -47.50 -39.80
CA ASN A 1203 59.62 -47.50 -40.09
C ASN A 1203 58.60 -47.27 -38.93
N ARG A 1204 57.53 -46.48 -39.14
CA ARG A 1204 56.17 -46.83 -39.70
C ARG A 1204 55.43 -48.00 -39.02
N VAL A 1205 54.27 -47.72 -38.40
CA VAL A 1205 53.10 -48.63 -38.21
C VAL A 1205 51.78 -47.78 -38.22
N PRO A 1206 50.61 -48.31 -38.64
CA PRO A 1206 49.40 -47.53 -39.01
C PRO A 1206 48.35 -47.34 -37.88
N PRO A 1207 47.21 -46.66 -38.14
CA PRO A 1207 46.17 -46.38 -37.15
C PRO A 1207 45.09 -47.48 -37.08
N GLU A 1208 45.10 -48.30 -36.02
CA GLU A 1208 43.94 -49.16 -35.68
C GLU A 1208 43.91 -49.68 -34.22
N HIS A 1209 44.90 -49.36 -33.39
CA HIS A 1209 44.94 -49.76 -31.97
C HIS A 1209 45.30 -48.60 -31.04
N LEU A 1210 44.30 -48.02 -30.35
CA LEU A 1210 44.46 -47.40 -29.02
C LEU A 1210 43.15 -47.19 -28.23
N PHE A 1211 42.10 -47.95 -28.54
CA PHE A 1211 40.94 -48.11 -27.65
C PHE A 1211 40.98 -49.47 -26.92
N GLY A 1212 41.22 -49.40 -25.60
CA GLY A 1212 40.57 -50.24 -24.58
C GLY A 1212 40.83 -51.75 -24.50
N SER A 1213 41.20 -52.21 -23.29
CA SER A 1213 40.34 -53.13 -22.52
C SER A 1213 40.78 -53.27 -21.05
N MET A 1214 39.86 -52.99 -20.11
CA MET A 1214 39.48 -53.76 -18.91
C MET A 1214 40.56 -54.65 -18.25
N ASN A 1215 40.78 -54.58 -16.92
CA ASN A 1215 39.82 -55.09 -15.93
C ASN A 1215 40.16 -54.62 -14.48
N PRO A 1216 39.22 -54.73 -13.51
CA PRO A 1216 39.46 -54.40 -12.10
C PRO A 1216 39.83 -55.62 -11.24
N ASN A 1217 40.45 -55.41 -10.07
CA ASN A 1217 40.16 -56.18 -8.85
C ASN A 1217 40.79 -55.60 -7.55
N SER A 1218 40.26 -56.06 -6.41
CA SER A 1218 40.71 -55.91 -5.00
C SER A 1218 40.71 -54.53 -4.30
N ARG A 1219 39.68 -54.34 -3.44
CA ARG A 1219 39.78 -53.83 -2.04
C ARG A 1219 40.60 -54.83 -1.17
N PRO A 1220 40.99 -54.56 0.11
CA PRO A 1220 40.66 -53.43 1.02
C PRO A 1220 41.94 -52.62 1.40
N SER A 1221 42.06 -51.73 2.40
CA SER A 1221 41.35 -51.43 3.67
C SER A 1221 41.74 -50.00 4.15
N GLY A 1222 40.95 -49.36 5.03
CA GLY A 1222 41.33 -48.11 5.73
C GLY A 1222 42.32 -48.35 6.90
N PRO A 1223 42.42 -47.44 7.91
CA PRO A 1223 41.70 -46.18 8.12
C PRO A 1223 42.60 -44.95 8.43
N LEU A 1224 42.03 -43.74 8.29
CA LEU A 1224 42.04 -42.60 9.23
C LEU A 1224 41.54 -41.34 8.53
#